data_AF-A0A932JIP2-F1
#
_entry.id   AF-A0A932JIP2-F1
#
_cell.length_a   1.000
_cell.length_b   1.000
_cell.length_c   1.000
_cell.angle_alpha   90.00
_cell.angle_beta   90.00
_cell.angle_gamma   90.00
#
_symmetry.space_group_name_H-M   'P 1'
#
loop_
_entity.id
_entity.type
_entity.pdbx_description
1 polymer ?
#
loop_
_entity_poly.entity_id
_entity_poly.type
_entity_poly.pdbx_seq_one_letter_code
_entity_poly.pdbx_strand_id
1 'polypeptide(L)'
;MTKKTTKNLTKTYTEAANDLSLIIPMDLEALCIGINPGSIFDEAPYDFAFLQNQPYLSQFAAAGAPVSMSDGVHLHWALPDSLAQGHENNGQIVFPSVPDRWLVTRIYCDPDKATKPAFSSWVIESNYYSSGNENDSKATVTIPFKGDGWEDQPWRHLGKVVTLEEWLKENPVLKAGAIESYLGTLSAVGYGLPDFAASYQNCQNVYGFNDKGSDLVNLGTPNSDKYLGYQVIGWFSDPTQDPIRQLPVKLLLTTFNDVLAKINNAPDKAFVQASYELASYILSDNLPVDAGQKLWNILKKGQYPLEIAIPLVIKSADFDKVLTYISADEKEYLETYYLGEMGLIGGLDADESTKLWDILSVAGFDFLGQVLNKAKWSMPSGTTIPDISPGFTLYSGLINNIVWNADKDYFEKKDDPSNNFNIAIGNSSSEALSALIANTSGFDQGSVAEVEEILNALQTGLLSKVKDESMLADWEELKAALHESSFGSTRGGFLWEIQLAVNNADEIGEVTLPEDLAKALNDLNISQQAYNDNQEKIISQQNQLFADWYRFMMVQYKPGGFDPSGGIDTGDLANYMTEKIRLMGVLIDDTKAIADKITSQESLLRNDLGDTYFLSQITAPRYWQPNDPVLLFQGDGIEPTDRYGNDGRYMANNTLVCRLSNQLLSNLVIPAGALGNSADVVMNSSVFSLITNSNNQPIIAALNLLLVDGALMNEEVIAAQLQLAGVADSLSSLVQKIYPLIQAFLKPVIPTEIEKSIYESYLKIISDSDAQFLNSFYTLTGDSYILNTPIDQLKDEDVLQLTYIFISVSYNPSHGSLRYTGIAFSMAGIQSWFKNPWLPFSLKWRVYFYPLDLIKPGDDGYTHDFITSQFHIGDTNLDYIGPPVTPGEAGIQQYDNTIFLTPHANINLRKQLSNFIDQYPKDPIKDELVYILGKLADKPVLSQALSGLNEALLMHRKDLQLPVADPRTGDFYGFTNEIVSPAVHNQNINMPATGYNFNPIRVGLMQIANVTLVDVFGRNVVIDQPAKIYRASSMQQSTMLPASTIYLAPRLTESSRLLFRWLSADDDTIEMILLLPQ
;
A
#
# COMPACT_ATOMS: atom_id res chain seq x y z
N MET A 1 30.55 -40.10 -50.32
CA MET A 1 31.62 -40.65 -49.47
C MET A 1 31.26 -40.36 -48.01
N THR A 2 31.18 -41.45 -47.25
CA THR A 2 31.13 -41.63 -45.79
C THR A 2 31.42 -40.45 -44.84
N LYS A 3 30.43 -40.21 -43.96
CA LYS A 3 30.46 -39.98 -42.48
C LYS A 3 31.76 -39.53 -41.79
N LYS A 4 31.64 -38.42 -41.05
CA LYS A 4 32.03 -38.21 -39.63
C LYS A 4 31.46 -36.83 -39.21
N THR A 5 30.22 -36.74 -38.73
CA THR A 5 29.84 -36.66 -37.31
C THR A 5 30.77 -35.78 -36.45
N THR A 6 30.58 -34.47 -36.55
CA THR A 6 30.91 -33.52 -35.47
C THR A 6 29.58 -33.15 -34.81
N LYS A 7 29.32 -33.73 -33.64
CA LYS A 7 28.33 -33.20 -32.69
C LYS A 7 28.86 -31.83 -32.26
N ASN A 8 28.40 -30.77 -32.89
CA ASN A 8 28.52 -29.43 -32.32
C ASN A 8 27.44 -29.30 -31.26
N LEU A 9 27.89 -29.27 -30.00
CA LEU A 9 27.14 -28.83 -28.84
C LEU A 9 26.83 -27.34 -29.00
N THR A 10 25.77 -27.02 -29.71
CA THR A 10 25.02 -25.77 -29.57
C THR A 10 23.69 -26.14 -28.95
N LYS A 11 23.70 -26.44 -27.64
CA LYS A 11 22.51 -26.22 -26.82
C LYS A 11 22.52 -24.75 -26.46
N THR A 12 21.72 -23.96 -27.16
CA THR A 12 21.37 -22.59 -26.77
C THR A 12 20.66 -22.62 -25.42
N TYR A 13 21.02 -21.71 -24.51
CA TYR A 13 20.47 -21.61 -23.15
C TYR A 13 18.93 -21.47 -23.10
N THR A 14 18.29 -21.14 -24.22
CA THR A 14 16.83 -21.10 -24.40
C THR A 14 16.13 -22.46 -24.34
N GLU A 15 16.83 -23.60 -24.50
CA GLU A 15 16.25 -24.95 -24.30
C GLU A 15 16.40 -25.47 -22.86
N ALA A 16 17.08 -24.73 -21.98
CA ALA A 16 17.07 -24.99 -20.54
C ALA A 16 15.90 -24.24 -19.84
N ALA A 17 14.80 -24.02 -20.56
CA ALA A 17 13.59 -23.44 -20.00
C ALA A 17 13.13 -24.32 -18.83
N ASN A 18 13.27 -23.79 -17.61
CA ASN A 18 12.84 -24.47 -16.42
C ASN A 18 11.30 -24.52 -16.45
N ASP A 19 10.72 -25.72 -16.57
CA ASP A 19 9.25 -25.92 -16.61
C ASP A 19 8.57 -25.57 -15.27
N LEU A 20 9.37 -25.26 -14.25
CA LEU A 20 8.91 -24.88 -12.92
C LEU A 20 8.49 -23.41 -12.88
N SER A 21 7.32 -23.13 -12.30
CA SER A 21 6.84 -21.77 -12.03
C SER A 21 6.49 -21.58 -10.56
N LEU A 22 6.60 -20.33 -10.10
CA LEU A 22 6.15 -19.91 -8.78
C LEU A 22 4.70 -19.45 -8.88
N ILE A 23 3.83 -19.99 -8.03
CA ILE A 23 2.39 -19.74 -8.01
C ILE A 23 2.07 -18.86 -6.81
N ILE A 24 1.53 -17.68 -7.08
CA ILE A 24 1.16 -16.67 -6.10
C ILE A 24 -0.37 -16.67 -6.00
N PRO A 25 -0.95 -16.98 -4.84
CA PRO A 25 -2.40 -16.92 -4.66
C PRO A 25 -2.87 -15.46 -4.69
N MET A 26 -4.09 -15.26 -5.18
CA MET A 26 -4.66 -13.94 -5.41
C MET A 26 -6.15 -13.92 -5.04
N ASP A 27 -6.56 -12.93 -4.26
CA ASP A 27 -7.96 -12.79 -3.86
C ASP A 27 -8.83 -12.39 -5.07
N LEU A 28 -9.93 -13.10 -5.28
CA LEU A 28 -10.85 -12.94 -6.41
C LEU A 28 -12.29 -12.85 -5.89
N GLU A 29 -12.95 -11.75 -6.22
CA GLU A 29 -14.31 -11.44 -5.80
C GLU A 29 -15.26 -11.32 -6.99
N ALA A 30 -16.55 -11.56 -6.74
CA ALA A 30 -17.59 -11.48 -7.76
C ALA A 30 -18.84 -10.72 -7.29
N LEU A 31 -19.32 -9.84 -8.15
CA LEU A 31 -20.57 -9.13 -8.02
C LEU A 31 -21.56 -9.58 -9.09
N CYS A 32 -22.68 -10.18 -8.69
CA CYS A 32 -23.78 -10.55 -9.56
C CYS A 32 -24.78 -9.40 -9.70
N ILE A 33 -25.17 -9.11 -10.93
CA ILE A 33 -26.16 -8.09 -11.27
C ILE A 33 -27.23 -8.72 -12.18
N GLY A 34 -28.51 -8.57 -11.81
CA GLY A 34 -29.65 -8.92 -12.66
C GLY A 34 -30.03 -7.78 -13.61
N ILE A 35 -31.08 -7.95 -14.43
CA ILE A 35 -31.45 -6.97 -15.48
C ILE A 35 -31.94 -5.62 -14.92
N ASN A 36 -32.46 -5.59 -13.70
CA ASN A 36 -32.95 -4.37 -13.05
C ASN A 36 -32.18 -4.10 -11.74
N PRO A 37 -30.89 -3.73 -11.79
CA PRO A 37 -30.20 -3.30 -10.58
C PRO A 37 -30.89 -2.06 -10.04
N GLY A 38 -31.19 -2.03 -8.73
CA GLY A 38 -31.56 -0.79 -8.07
C GLY A 38 -30.47 0.29 -8.25
N SER A 39 -30.83 1.56 -8.06
CA SER A 39 -29.90 2.70 -8.13
C SER A 39 -29.01 2.75 -6.88
N ILE A 40 -27.89 2.02 -6.90
CA ILE A 40 -26.91 1.96 -5.79
C ILE A 40 -25.46 2.22 -6.22
N PHE A 41 -25.23 2.40 -7.53
CA PHE A 41 -23.92 2.64 -8.14
C PHE A 41 -23.83 4.10 -8.58
N ASP A 42 -23.55 5.00 -7.63
CA ASP A 42 -23.45 6.44 -7.92
C ASP A 42 -22.00 6.94 -7.99
N GLU A 43 -21.02 6.04 -7.96
CA GLU A 43 -19.62 6.43 -8.21
C GLU A 43 -19.39 6.66 -9.71
N ALA A 44 -18.73 7.79 -10.02
CA ALA A 44 -18.31 8.16 -11.35
C ALA A 44 -16.78 8.03 -11.41
N PRO A 45 -16.24 7.08 -12.19
CA PRO A 45 -14.80 7.00 -12.43
C PRO A 45 -14.34 8.22 -13.24
N TYR A 46 -13.03 8.46 -13.22
CA TYR A 46 -12.41 9.43 -14.11
C TYR A 46 -12.61 9.03 -15.57
N ASP A 47 -13.11 9.96 -16.38
CA ASP A 47 -13.18 9.80 -17.83
C ASP A 47 -12.40 10.91 -18.54
N PHE A 48 -11.18 10.57 -18.96
CA PHE A 48 -10.26 11.47 -19.64
C PHE A 48 -10.71 11.84 -21.05
N ALA A 49 -11.73 11.17 -21.61
CA ALA A 49 -12.32 11.60 -22.87
C ALA A 49 -12.95 12.99 -22.77
N PHE A 50 -13.40 13.41 -21.58
CA PHE A 50 -13.90 14.76 -21.34
C PHE A 50 -12.83 15.85 -21.43
N LEU A 51 -11.54 15.50 -21.40
CA LEU A 51 -10.47 16.47 -21.62
C LEU A 51 -10.41 16.97 -23.07
N GLN A 52 -11.10 16.31 -24.00
CA GLN A 52 -11.20 16.75 -25.37
C GLN A 52 -11.80 18.17 -25.44
N ASN A 53 -10.99 19.15 -25.85
CA ASN A 53 -11.35 20.58 -25.91
C ASN A 53 -11.64 21.25 -24.56
N GLN A 54 -11.27 20.64 -23.44
CA GLN A 54 -11.30 21.26 -22.11
C GLN A 54 -9.89 21.63 -21.65
N PRO A 55 -9.73 22.47 -20.60
CA PRO A 55 -8.46 22.58 -19.91
C PRO A 55 -7.92 21.21 -19.53
N TYR A 56 -6.61 21.00 -19.69
CA TYR A 56 -5.93 19.77 -19.26
C TYR A 56 -5.77 19.74 -17.73
N LEU A 57 -6.89 19.68 -17.03
CA LEU A 57 -7.02 19.70 -15.58
C LEU A 57 -7.91 18.51 -15.16
N SER A 58 -7.48 17.76 -14.16
CA SER A 58 -8.14 16.53 -13.70
C SER A 58 -9.62 16.71 -13.32
N GLN A 59 -10.01 17.89 -12.81
CA GLN A 59 -11.41 18.18 -12.47
C GLN A 59 -12.38 18.01 -13.65
N PHE A 60 -11.92 18.16 -14.90
CA PHE A 60 -12.76 17.95 -16.08
C PHE A 60 -12.85 16.47 -16.47
N ALA A 61 -11.88 15.65 -16.08
CA ALA A 61 -11.99 14.19 -16.19
C ALA A 61 -12.85 13.59 -15.07
N ALA A 62 -12.91 14.23 -13.90
CA ALA A 62 -13.78 13.85 -12.78
C ALA A 62 -15.28 14.14 -13.03
N ALA A 63 -15.64 14.76 -14.16
CA ALA A 63 -17.01 15.19 -14.48
C ALA A 63 -17.91 14.06 -15.04
N GLY A 64 -17.49 12.80 -14.93
CA GLY A 64 -18.26 11.65 -15.38
C GLY A 64 -19.65 11.56 -14.74
N ALA A 65 -20.63 11.04 -15.48
CA ALA A 65 -21.91 10.65 -14.90
C ALA A 65 -21.75 9.32 -14.13
N PRO A 66 -22.56 9.06 -13.10
CA PRO A 66 -22.67 7.73 -12.50
C PRO A 66 -22.75 6.64 -13.57
N VAL A 67 -21.87 5.64 -13.48
CA VAL A 67 -21.84 4.55 -14.46
C VAL A 67 -22.81 3.47 -13.99
N SER A 68 -23.90 3.29 -14.75
CA SER A 68 -24.76 2.12 -14.56
C SER A 68 -23.98 0.87 -14.93
N MET A 69 -23.81 -0.02 -13.97
CA MET A 69 -23.22 -1.35 -14.19
C MET A 69 -24.21 -2.20 -15.01
N SER A 70 -23.72 -2.95 -16.00
CA SER A 70 -24.57 -3.84 -16.80
C SER A 70 -24.92 -5.11 -16.02
N ASP A 71 -25.90 -5.86 -16.51
CA ASP A 71 -26.23 -7.17 -15.96
C ASP A 71 -25.15 -8.22 -16.26
N GLY A 72 -25.00 -9.21 -15.37
CA GLY A 72 -24.02 -10.28 -15.49
C GLY A 72 -23.24 -10.57 -14.20
N VAL A 73 -22.04 -11.11 -14.34
CA VAL A 73 -21.09 -11.38 -13.26
C VAL A 73 -19.84 -10.51 -13.47
N HIS A 74 -19.58 -9.61 -12.53
CA HIS A 74 -18.40 -8.76 -12.52
C HIS A 74 -17.35 -9.37 -11.59
N LEU A 75 -16.19 -9.73 -12.13
CA LEU A 75 -15.06 -10.25 -11.39
C LEU A 75 -14.06 -9.12 -11.10
N HIS A 76 -13.49 -9.10 -9.90
CA HIS A 76 -12.44 -8.17 -9.51
C HIS A 76 -11.43 -8.90 -8.63
N TRP A 77 -10.14 -8.79 -8.92
CA TRP A 77 -9.10 -9.44 -8.12
C TRP A 77 -8.11 -8.44 -7.56
N ALA A 78 -7.59 -8.69 -6.35
CA ALA A 78 -6.54 -7.86 -5.78
C ALA A 78 -5.18 -8.35 -6.19
N LEU A 79 -4.30 -7.41 -6.52
CA LEU A 79 -2.88 -7.70 -6.65
C LEU A 79 -2.32 -8.06 -5.26
N PRO A 80 -1.39 -9.03 -5.16
CA PRO A 80 -0.69 -9.29 -3.91
C PRO A 80 -0.03 -8.04 -3.35
N ASP A 81 0.09 -7.95 -2.02
CA ASP A 81 0.49 -6.72 -1.33
C ASP A 81 1.87 -6.22 -1.78
N SER A 82 2.78 -7.15 -2.07
CA SER A 82 4.12 -6.86 -2.58
C SER A 82 4.14 -6.15 -3.93
N LEU A 83 3.05 -6.24 -4.71
CA LEU A 83 2.90 -5.57 -5.99
C LEU A 83 2.08 -4.27 -5.91
N ALA A 84 1.42 -4.04 -4.77
CA ALA A 84 0.61 -2.85 -4.52
C ALA A 84 1.31 -1.80 -3.63
N GLN A 85 2.51 -2.10 -3.12
CA GLN A 85 3.28 -1.19 -2.28
C GLN A 85 4.31 -0.39 -3.09
N GLY A 86 4.30 0.93 -2.87
CA GLY A 86 5.32 1.83 -3.43
C GLY A 86 6.55 1.89 -2.53
N HIS A 87 7.73 1.98 -3.14
CA HIS A 87 8.99 2.19 -2.43
C HIS A 87 9.57 3.55 -2.79
N GLU A 88 10.15 4.24 -1.81
CA GLU A 88 10.87 5.48 -2.08
C GLU A 88 12.17 5.18 -2.82
N ASN A 89 12.37 5.85 -3.95
CA ASN A 89 13.58 5.84 -4.74
C ASN A 89 13.95 7.29 -5.06
N ASN A 90 15.02 7.81 -4.45
CA ASN A 90 15.49 9.19 -4.62
C ASN A 90 14.39 10.26 -4.43
N GLY A 91 13.54 10.11 -3.41
CA GLY A 91 12.45 11.04 -3.10
C GLY A 91 11.21 10.89 -3.97
N GLN A 92 11.15 9.89 -4.85
CA GLN A 92 9.94 9.52 -5.60
C GLN A 92 9.43 8.17 -5.15
N ILE A 93 8.11 8.03 -4.98
CA ILE A 93 7.49 6.73 -4.71
C ILE A 93 7.32 6.00 -6.04
N VAL A 94 7.99 4.86 -6.19
CA VAL A 94 7.92 4.00 -7.37
C VAL A 94 7.17 2.72 -7.00
N PHE A 95 6.16 2.38 -7.80
CA PHE A 95 5.43 1.13 -7.68
C PHE A 95 6.02 0.07 -8.63
N PRO A 96 6.07 -1.21 -8.22
CA PRO A 96 6.54 -2.29 -9.08
C PRO A 96 5.57 -2.52 -10.25
N SER A 97 6.08 -3.12 -11.33
CA SER A 97 5.26 -3.64 -12.42
C SER A 97 4.36 -4.77 -11.90
N VAL A 98 3.19 -4.92 -12.52
CA VAL A 98 2.20 -5.95 -12.20
C VAL A 98 1.89 -6.82 -13.42
N PRO A 99 1.28 -8.01 -13.26
CA PRO A 99 0.90 -8.84 -14.39
C PRO A 99 -0.01 -8.09 -15.38
N ASP A 100 0.30 -8.23 -16.66
CA ASP A 100 -0.36 -7.50 -17.76
C ASP A 100 -1.10 -8.43 -18.72
N ARG A 101 -1.10 -9.74 -18.46
CA ARG A 101 -1.91 -10.74 -19.14
C ARG A 101 -2.69 -11.56 -18.13
N TRP A 102 -3.99 -11.70 -18.36
CA TRP A 102 -4.88 -12.47 -17.48
C TRP A 102 -5.73 -13.44 -18.30
N LEU A 103 -5.63 -14.72 -17.98
CA LEU A 103 -6.54 -15.75 -18.46
C LEU A 103 -7.72 -15.85 -17.50
N VAL A 104 -8.90 -15.50 -17.96
CA VAL A 104 -10.16 -15.68 -17.22
C VAL A 104 -10.87 -16.89 -17.80
N THR A 105 -11.13 -17.90 -16.97
CA THR A 105 -11.85 -19.11 -17.36
C THR A 105 -13.13 -19.24 -16.55
N ARG A 106 -14.28 -19.14 -17.22
CA ARG A 106 -15.59 -19.53 -16.66
C ARG A 106 -15.74 -21.03 -16.71
N ILE A 107 -16.23 -21.59 -15.60
CA ILE A 107 -16.69 -22.95 -15.43
C ILE A 107 -18.21 -22.91 -15.28
N TYR A 108 -18.93 -23.66 -16.11
CA TYR A 108 -20.39 -23.80 -16.02
C TYR A 108 -20.78 -25.26 -15.86
N CYS A 109 -21.62 -25.54 -14.87
CA CYS A 109 -22.25 -26.84 -14.66
C CYS A 109 -23.77 -26.72 -14.82
N ASP A 110 -24.38 -27.56 -15.67
CA ASP A 110 -25.82 -27.56 -15.89
C ASP A 110 -26.52 -28.20 -14.67
N PRO A 111 -27.34 -27.47 -13.89
CA PRO A 111 -28.00 -28.01 -12.71
C PRO A 111 -29.14 -28.99 -13.06
N ASP A 112 -29.66 -28.94 -14.28
CA ASP A 112 -30.81 -29.72 -14.72
C ASP A 112 -30.40 -31.01 -15.42
N LYS A 113 -29.14 -31.12 -15.87
CA LYS A 113 -28.64 -32.24 -16.67
C LYS A 113 -27.24 -32.67 -16.26
N ALA A 114 -27.07 -33.98 -16.01
CA ALA A 114 -25.77 -34.61 -15.83
C ALA A 114 -24.93 -34.51 -17.12
N THR A 115 -24.11 -33.47 -17.21
CA THR A 115 -23.27 -33.14 -18.36
C THR A 115 -21.85 -32.83 -17.90
N LYS A 116 -20.90 -32.88 -18.82
CA LYS A 116 -19.53 -32.45 -18.50
C LYS A 116 -19.51 -30.93 -18.26
N PRO A 117 -18.71 -30.44 -17.30
CA PRO A 117 -18.52 -29.01 -17.11
C PRO A 117 -18.09 -28.33 -18.42
N ALA A 118 -18.69 -27.18 -18.71
CA ALA A 118 -18.36 -26.37 -19.87
C ALA A 118 -17.37 -25.26 -19.47
N PHE A 119 -16.34 -25.06 -20.27
CA PHE A 119 -15.31 -24.05 -20.04
C PHE A 119 -15.35 -22.99 -21.14
N SER A 120 -15.29 -21.72 -20.77
CA SER A 120 -15.15 -20.59 -21.69
C SER A 120 -14.02 -19.71 -21.19
N SER A 121 -13.10 -19.30 -22.07
CA SER A 121 -11.88 -18.60 -21.65
C SER A 121 -11.62 -17.34 -22.48
N TRP A 122 -11.12 -16.31 -21.81
CA TRP A 122 -10.74 -15.03 -22.38
C TRP A 122 -9.36 -14.63 -21.90
N VAL A 123 -8.64 -13.87 -22.72
CA VAL A 123 -7.39 -13.22 -22.32
C VAL A 123 -7.64 -11.72 -22.24
N ILE A 124 -7.21 -11.15 -21.13
CA ILE A 124 -7.15 -9.70 -20.91
C ILE A 124 -5.72 -9.24 -21.11
N GLU A 125 -5.54 -8.23 -21.94
CA GLU A 125 -4.25 -7.53 -22.14
C GLU A 125 -4.33 -6.18 -21.45
N SER A 126 -3.92 -6.13 -20.18
CA SER A 126 -4.16 -5.00 -19.28
C SER A 126 -3.36 -3.74 -19.65
N ASN A 127 -2.20 -3.90 -20.30
CA ASN A 127 -1.36 -2.79 -20.76
C ASN A 127 -1.63 -2.38 -22.21
N TYR A 128 -2.60 -3.00 -22.90
CA TYR A 128 -2.98 -2.58 -24.24
C TYR A 128 -3.66 -1.21 -24.20
N TYR A 129 -3.27 -0.31 -25.10
CA TYR A 129 -3.96 0.96 -25.27
C TYR A 129 -4.36 1.21 -26.73
N SER A 130 -5.48 1.91 -26.91
CA SER A 130 -6.00 2.27 -28.24
C SER A 130 -6.67 3.64 -28.25
N SER A 131 -6.69 4.29 -29.42
CA SER A 131 -7.37 5.58 -29.62
C SER A 131 -8.90 5.45 -29.70
N GLY A 132 -9.40 4.29 -30.14
CA GLY A 132 -10.82 3.95 -30.13
C GLY A 132 -11.12 2.79 -29.17
N ASN A 133 -12.39 2.61 -28.80
CA ASN A 133 -12.80 1.47 -28.00
C ASN A 133 -12.86 0.20 -28.86
N GLU A 134 -11.78 -0.58 -28.89
CA GLU A 134 -11.70 -1.82 -29.67
C GLU A 134 -12.49 -2.98 -29.07
N ASN A 135 -12.94 -2.86 -27.82
CA ASN A 135 -13.69 -3.94 -27.19
C ASN A 135 -15.17 -3.96 -27.59
N ASP A 136 -15.63 -2.98 -28.41
CA ASP A 136 -16.91 -2.69 -29.12
C ASP A 136 -18.23 -3.15 -28.45
N SER A 137 -18.11 -3.67 -27.23
CA SER A 137 -19.08 -4.46 -26.50
C SER A 137 -18.71 -4.50 -25.01
N LYS A 138 -17.42 -4.55 -24.62
CA LYS A 138 -17.00 -4.45 -23.22
C LYS A 138 -16.52 -3.03 -22.87
N ALA A 139 -16.90 -2.54 -21.69
CA ALA A 139 -16.50 -1.22 -21.20
C ALA A 139 -14.97 -1.16 -21.00
N THR A 140 -14.34 -0.02 -21.27
CA THR A 140 -12.91 0.22 -21.02
C THR A 140 -12.74 1.49 -20.24
N VAL A 141 -11.66 1.58 -19.47
CA VAL A 141 -11.29 2.81 -18.77
C VAL A 141 -10.48 3.69 -19.71
N THR A 142 -10.62 5.00 -19.58
CA THR A 142 -9.77 5.96 -20.29
C THR A 142 -8.61 6.38 -19.38
N ILE A 143 -7.46 6.68 -19.97
CA ILE A 143 -6.25 7.12 -19.26
C ILE A 143 -5.67 8.35 -19.95
N PRO A 144 -4.99 9.26 -19.23
CA PRO A 144 -4.23 10.34 -19.86
C PRO A 144 -3.09 9.73 -20.69
N PHE A 145 -2.86 10.27 -21.88
CA PHE A 145 -1.83 9.75 -22.79
C PHE A 145 -1.11 10.89 -23.52
N LYS A 146 0.22 10.86 -23.47
CA LYS A 146 1.10 11.87 -24.08
C LYS A 146 1.76 11.41 -25.38
N GLY A 147 1.94 10.10 -25.64
CA GLY A 147 2.68 9.61 -26.82
C GLY A 147 4.11 10.18 -26.94
N ASP A 148 4.65 10.24 -28.17
CA ASP A 148 5.95 10.89 -28.51
C ASP A 148 5.89 12.44 -28.47
N GLY A 149 4.70 12.99 -28.20
CA GLY A 149 4.41 14.42 -28.13
C GLY A 149 2.90 14.61 -28.01
N TRP A 150 2.44 15.75 -27.49
CA TRP A 150 1.02 15.96 -27.27
C TRP A 150 0.21 15.88 -28.58
N GLU A 151 -0.56 14.81 -28.72
CA GLU A 151 -1.47 14.59 -29.84
C GLU A 151 -2.83 15.26 -29.60
N ASP A 152 -3.63 15.43 -30.66
CA ASP A 152 -4.98 16.02 -30.59
C ASP A 152 -5.93 15.26 -29.64
N GLN A 153 -5.65 13.98 -29.36
CA GLN A 153 -6.37 13.14 -28.40
C GLN A 153 -5.46 12.84 -27.20
N PRO A 154 -5.56 13.60 -26.08
CA PRO A 154 -4.65 13.51 -24.94
C PRO A 154 -4.98 12.35 -23.97
N TRP A 155 -5.63 11.30 -24.49
CA TRP A 155 -6.12 10.16 -23.73
C TRP A 155 -6.20 8.90 -24.60
N ARG A 156 -6.27 7.72 -23.97
CA ARG A 156 -6.46 6.40 -24.62
C ARG A 156 -7.42 5.52 -23.84
N HIS A 157 -8.03 4.55 -24.51
CA HIS A 157 -8.65 3.41 -23.83
C HIS A 157 -7.56 2.47 -23.36
N LEU A 158 -7.70 1.92 -22.15
CA LEU A 158 -6.79 0.93 -21.57
C LEU A 158 -7.51 -0.41 -21.38
N GLY A 159 -6.82 -1.50 -21.72
CA GLY A 159 -7.29 -2.87 -21.57
C GLY A 159 -7.97 -3.41 -22.84
N LYS A 160 -7.66 -4.65 -23.19
CA LYS A 160 -8.29 -5.40 -24.29
C LYS A 160 -8.76 -6.76 -23.81
N VAL A 161 -9.95 -7.18 -24.23
CA VAL A 161 -10.48 -8.51 -23.91
C VAL A 161 -10.77 -9.27 -25.19
N VAL A 162 -10.16 -10.43 -25.35
CA VAL A 162 -10.36 -11.31 -26.51
C VAL A 162 -10.63 -12.73 -26.06
N THR A 163 -11.31 -13.52 -26.89
CA THR A 163 -11.46 -14.96 -26.59
C THR A 163 -10.10 -15.64 -26.64
N LEU A 164 -9.90 -16.70 -25.85
CA LEU A 164 -8.63 -17.45 -25.87
C LEU A 164 -8.32 -18.00 -27.27
N GLU A 165 -9.33 -18.42 -28.03
CA GLU A 165 -9.14 -18.93 -29.39
C GLU A 165 -8.61 -17.86 -30.35
N GLU A 166 -9.16 -16.64 -30.30
CA GLU A 166 -8.69 -15.52 -31.12
C GLU A 166 -7.28 -15.09 -30.69
N TRP A 167 -7.04 -14.98 -29.38
CA TRP A 167 -5.73 -14.58 -28.86
C TRP A 167 -4.61 -15.54 -29.27
N LEU A 168 -4.86 -16.86 -29.23
CA LEU A 168 -3.89 -17.86 -29.67
C LEU A 168 -3.61 -17.81 -31.19
N LYS A 169 -4.57 -17.35 -32.00
CA LYS A 169 -4.37 -17.15 -33.45
C LYS A 169 -3.49 -15.92 -33.73
N GLU A 170 -3.69 -14.85 -32.98
CA GLU A 170 -2.94 -13.59 -33.11
C GLU A 170 -1.53 -13.69 -32.52
N ASN A 171 -1.36 -14.44 -31.42
CA ASN A 171 -0.12 -14.51 -30.65
C ASN A 171 0.42 -15.95 -30.54
N PRO A 172 0.88 -16.57 -31.64
CA PRO A 172 1.32 -17.98 -31.64
C PRO A 172 2.56 -18.27 -30.77
N VAL A 173 3.24 -17.22 -30.27
CA VAL A 173 4.40 -17.31 -29.38
C VAL A 173 4.17 -16.60 -28.02
N LEU A 174 2.94 -16.17 -27.70
CA LEU A 174 2.60 -15.42 -26.47
C LEU A 174 3.42 -14.15 -26.22
N LYS A 175 4.05 -13.61 -27.27
CA LYS A 175 4.70 -12.30 -27.22
C LYS A 175 3.62 -11.24 -27.38
N ALA A 176 3.71 -10.14 -26.65
CA ALA A 176 2.89 -8.96 -26.94
C ALA A 176 3.11 -8.54 -28.41
N GLY A 177 2.03 -8.14 -29.09
CA GLY A 177 2.09 -7.53 -30.42
C GLY A 177 2.96 -6.27 -30.44
N ALA A 178 3.16 -5.67 -31.62
CA ALA A 178 4.04 -4.53 -31.83
C ALA A 178 3.99 -3.46 -30.70
N ILE A 179 5.17 -2.98 -30.30
CA ILE A 179 5.39 -2.04 -29.16
C ILE A 179 4.55 -0.76 -29.27
N GLU A 180 4.08 -0.39 -30.47
CA GLU A 180 3.32 0.84 -30.72
C GLU A 180 1.95 0.93 -30.00
N SER A 181 1.44 -0.17 -29.40
CA SER A 181 0.09 -0.22 -28.78
C SER A 181 0.07 -0.75 -27.34
N TYR A 182 1.22 -0.92 -26.67
CA TYR A 182 1.30 -1.42 -25.30
C TYR A 182 2.09 -0.48 -24.40
N LEU A 183 1.57 -0.24 -23.19
CA LEU A 183 2.33 0.49 -22.16
C LEU A 183 3.57 -0.33 -21.77
N GLY A 184 4.71 0.35 -21.70
CA GLY A 184 5.97 -0.29 -21.30
C GLY A 184 5.94 -0.85 -19.89
N THR A 185 5.24 -0.20 -18.96
CA THR A 185 5.00 -0.71 -17.60
C THR A 185 3.59 -0.36 -17.15
N LEU A 186 3.00 -1.21 -16.30
CA LEU A 186 1.72 -0.97 -15.64
C LEU A 186 1.90 -1.33 -14.15
N SER A 187 1.39 -0.47 -13.27
CA SER A 187 1.50 -0.64 -11.81
C SER A 187 0.13 -0.63 -11.14
N ALA A 188 0.08 -0.96 -9.84
CA ALA A 188 -1.17 -0.94 -9.06
C ALA A 188 -1.88 0.43 -9.03
N VAL A 189 -1.14 1.53 -9.24
CA VAL A 189 -1.69 2.90 -9.29
C VAL A 189 -1.99 3.38 -10.72
N GLY A 190 -1.84 2.51 -11.72
CA GLY A 190 -2.15 2.82 -13.12
C GLY A 190 -1.45 4.09 -13.61
N TYR A 191 -2.25 5.13 -13.87
CA TYR A 191 -1.81 6.46 -14.33
C TYR A 191 -1.57 7.48 -13.19
N GLY A 192 -1.38 7.01 -11.96
CA GLY A 192 -1.14 7.85 -10.77
C GLY A 192 -2.35 7.99 -9.85
N LEU A 193 -3.38 7.17 -10.04
CA LEU A 193 -4.56 7.14 -9.18
C LEU A 193 -4.38 6.05 -8.10
N PRO A 194 -4.31 6.40 -6.80
CA PRO A 194 -3.99 5.44 -5.74
C PRO A 194 -4.95 4.25 -5.62
N ASP A 195 -6.22 4.41 -6.02
CA ASP A 195 -7.22 3.35 -6.00
C ASP A 195 -7.42 2.64 -7.33
N PHE A 196 -6.56 2.87 -8.32
CA PHE A 196 -6.73 2.32 -9.65
C PHE A 196 -6.98 0.81 -9.63
N ALA A 197 -6.10 0.02 -8.98
CA ALA A 197 -6.33 -1.42 -8.83
C ALA A 197 -7.39 -1.79 -7.80
N ALA A 198 -7.70 -0.88 -6.86
CA ALA A 198 -8.59 -1.14 -5.75
C ALA A 198 -10.08 -0.92 -6.08
N SER A 199 -10.38 -0.08 -7.07
CA SER A 199 -11.73 0.23 -7.55
C SER A 199 -11.98 -0.45 -8.90
N TYR A 200 -12.96 -1.35 -8.94
CA TYR A 200 -13.38 -2.03 -10.16
C TYR A 200 -13.73 -1.02 -11.26
N GLN A 201 -14.37 0.11 -10.90
CA GLN A 201 -14.76 1.14 -11.84
C GLN A 201 -13.56 1.83 -12.51
N ASN A 202 -12.43 1.94 -11.80
CA ASN A 202 -11.20 2.55 -12.31
C ASN A 202 -10.31 1.58 -13.10
N CYS A 203 -10.54 0.25 -13.00
CA CYS A 203 -9.75 -0.77 -13.71
C CYS A 203 -10.58 -1.83 -14.46
N GLN A 204 -11.78 -1.50 -14.93
CA GLN A 204 -12.62 -2.43 -15.69
C GLN A 204 -11.86 -2.99 -16.90
N ASN A 205 -11.82 -4.32 -17.04
CA ASN A 205 -11.08 -5.02 -18.10
C ASN A 205 -9.56 -4.72 -18.11
N VAL A 206 -9.01 -4.32 -16.95
CA VAL A 206 -7.58 -4.25 -16.67
C VAL A 206 -7.25 -5.21 -15.51
N TYR A 207 -7.90 -5.05 -14.35
CA TYR A 207 -7.85 -5.99 -13.21
C TYR A 207 -9.24 -6.49 -12.82
N GLY A 208 -10.20 -6.37 -13.72
CA GLY A 208 -11.54 -6.90 -13.57
C GLY A 208 -12.06 -7.47 -14.88
N PHE A 209 -13.14 -8.21 -14.82
CA PHE A 209 -13.78 -8.81 -15.99
C PHE A 209 -15.30 -8.70 -15.86
N ASN A 210 -15.99 -8.49 -16.97
CA ASN A 210 -17.45 -8.56 -17.03
C ASN A 210 -17.87 -9.75 -17.92
N ASP A 211 -18.52 -10.73 -17.29
CA ASP A 211 -19.25 -11.81 -17.97
C ASP A 211 -20.72 -11.41 -18.11
N LYS A 212 -21.09 -10.99 -19.31
CA LYS A 212 -22.36 -10.29 -19.54
C LYS A 212 -23.55 -11.21 -19.35
N GLY A 213 -24.63 -10.66 -18.79
CA GLY A 213 -25.91 -11.37 -18.71
C GLY A 213 -26.41 -11.88 -20.06
N SER A 214 -26.16 -11.13 -21.15
CA SER A 214 -26.48 -11.56 -22.53
C SER A 214 -25.80 -12.87 -22.95
N ASP A 215 -24.63 -13.18 -22.41
CA ASP A 215 -23.90 -14.41 -22.69
C ASP A 215 -24.37 -15.52 -21.74
N LEU A 216 -24.62 -15.18 -20.48
CA LEU A 216 -25.07 -16.12 -19.44
C LEU A 216 -26.48 -16.67 -19.66
N VAL A 217 -27.40 -15.88 -20.21
CA VAL A 217 -28.78 -16.36 -20.52
C VAL A 217 -28.81 -17.48 -21.57
N ASN A 218 -27.74 -17.61 -22.38
CA ASN A 218 -27.63 -18.67 -23.38
C ASN A 218 -27.15 -20.02 -22.80
N LEU A 219 -26.81 -20.07 -21.52
CA LEU A 219 -26.36 -21.29 -20.83
C LEU A 219 -27.54 -22.12 -20.30
N GLY A 220 -27.54 -23.41 -20.59
CA GLY A 220 -28.53 -24.36 -20.05
C GLY A 220 -29.97 -24.01 -20.36
N THR A 221 -30.85 -24.20 -19.38
CA THR A 221 -32.29 -23.90 -19.49
C THR A 221 -32.53 -22.38 -19.41
N PRO A 222 -33.35 -21.77 -20.30
CA PRO A 222 -33.70 -20.35 -20.18
C PRO A 222 -34.37 -20.02 -18.83
N ASN A 223 -34.05 -18.86 -18.25
CA ASN A 223 -34.59 -18.35 -16.98
C ASN A 223 -34.37 -19.25 -15.74
N SER A 224 -33.41 -20.18 -15.80
CA SER A 224 -32.96 -20.96 -14.63
C SER A 224 -31.70 -20.37 -14.00
N ASP A 225 -31.42 -20.77 -12.77
CA ASP A 225 -30.16 -20.47 -12.09
C ASP A 225 -28.96 -21.05 -12.85
N LYS A 226 -27.90 -20.26 -12.97
CA LYS A 226 -26.62 -20.61 -13.58
C LYS A 226 -25.61 -20.84 -12.48
N TYR A 227 -25.12 -22.07 -12.35
CA TYR A 227 -24.06 -22.44 -11.42
C TYR A 227 -22.71 -22.24 -12.11
N LEU A 228 -21.97 -21.26 -11.61
CA LEU A 228 -20.77 -20.71 -12.22
C LEU A 228 -19.61 -20.77 -11.23
N GLY A 229 -18.42 -21.03 -11.77
CA GLY A 229 -17.14 -20.78 -11.09
C GLY A 229 -16.21 -20.03 -12.04
N TYR A 230 -15.24 -19.31 -11.51
CA TYR A 230 -14.26 -18.59 -12.31
C TYR A 230 -12.87 -18.77 -11.74
N GLN A 231 -11.92 -19.02 -12.64
CA GLN A 231 -10.50 -18.98 -12.34
C GLN A 231 -9.85 -17.86 -13.12
N VAL A 232 -9.02 -17.07 -12.45
CA VAL A 232 -8.21 -16.02 -13.05
C VAL A 232 -6.75 -16.38 -12.86
N ILE A 233 -5.97 -16.35 -13.95
CA ILE A 233 -4.53 -16.62 -13.93
C ILE A 233 -3.78 -15.48 -14.62
N GLY A 234 -2.94 -14.76 -13.89
CA GLY A 234 -2.11 -13.64 -14.36
C GLY A 234 -0.65 -14.02 -14.61
N TRP A 235 -0.03 -13.41 -15.61
CA TRP A 235 1.42 -13.50 -15.87
C TRP A 235 1.96 -12.20 -16.50
N PHE A 236 3.28 -12.06 -16.50
CA PHE A 236 3.98 -10.97 -17.18
C PHE A 236 4.28 -11.35 -18.63
N SER A 237 3.86 -10.52 -19.59
CA SER A 237 4.21 -10.68 -20.99
C SER A 237 5.68 -10.36 -21.28
N ASP A 238 6.25 -9.40 -20.54
CA ASP A 238 7.68 -9.07 -20.51
C ASP A 238 8.36 -9.76 -19.32
N PRO A 239 9.22 -10.77 -19.56
CA PRO A 239 9.89 -11.49 -18.48
C PRO A 239 10.80 -10.60 -17.62
N THR A 240 11.28 -9.46 -18.12
CA THR A 240 12.16 -8.57 -17.33
C THR A 240 11.42 -7.83 -16.21
N GLN A 241 10.09 -7.79 -16.28
CA GLN A 241 9.22 -7.17 -15.29
C GLN A 241 8.77 -8.15 -14.19
N ASP A 242 8.92 -9.45 -14.43
CA ASP A 242 8.55 -10.49 -13.49
C ASP A 242 9.46 -10.46 -12.24
N PRO A 243 8.91 -10.40 -11.00
CA PRO A 243 9.68 -10.35 -9.77
C PRO A 243 10.74 -11.46 -9.62
N ILE A 244 10.48 -12.69 -10.10
CA ILE A 244 11.47 -13.80 -10.03
C ILE A 244 12.64 -13.60 -11.00
N ARG A 245 12.45 -12.74 -12.01
CA ARG A 245 13.43 -12.42 -13.05
C ARG A 245 14.17 -11.11 -12.84
N GLN A 246 13.87 -10.39 -11.76
CA GLN A 246 14.60 -9.16 -11.42
C GLN A 246 16.06 -9.49 -11.10
N LEU A 247 16.97 -8.88 -11.87
CA LEU A 247 18.40 -9.00 -11.63
C LEU A 247 18.78 -8.36 -10.30
N PRO A 248 19.73 -8.95 -9.56
CA PRO A 248 20.20 -8.37 -8.31
C PRO A 248 20.98 -7.09 -8.61
N VAL A 249 20.42 -5.94 -8.23
CA VAL A 249 21.09 -4.63 -8.41
C VAL A 249 22.40 -4.57 -7.63
N LYS A 250 22.46 -5.29 -6.50
CA LYS A 250 23.62 -5.40 -5.61
C LYS A 250 23.85 -6.86 -5.20
N LEU A 251 25.11 -7.27 -5.12
CA LEU A 251 25.55 -8.60 -4.74
C LEU A 251 26.79 -8.53 -3.85
N LEU A 252 26.85 -9.31 -2.77
CA LEU A 252 28.12 -9.50 -2.06
C LEU A 252 29.17 -10.09 -3.00
N LEU A 253 30.40 -9.58 -2.91
CA LEU A 253 31.54 -10.01 -3.72
C LEU A 253 31.81 -11.51 -3.58
N THR A 254 31.59 -12.07 -2.39
CA THR A 254 31.68 -13.52 -2.12
C THR A 254 30.65 -14.29 -2.95
N THR A 255 29.38 -13.91 -2.86
CA THR A 255 28.28 -14.51 -3.65
C THR A 255 28.56 -14.38 -5.15
N PHE A 256 29.01 -13.21 -5.62
CA PHE A 256 29.36 -13.00 -7.02
C PHE A 256 30.48 -13.93 -7.49
N ASN A 257 31.54 -14.08 -6.70
CA ASN A 257 32.65 -14.99 -7.01
C ASN A 257 32.23 -16.47 -7.00
N ASP A 258 31.37 -16.87 -6.06
CA ASP A 258 30.84 -18.23 -5.96
C ASP A 258 30.01 -18.59 -7.20
N VAL A 259 29.18 -17.65 -7.68
CA VAL A 259 28.41 -17.82 -8.91
C VAL A 259 29.34 -17.87 -10.12
N LEU A 260 30.31 -16.94 -10.24
CA LEU A 260 31.31 -16.94 -11.31
C LEU A 260 32.14 -18.22 -11.38
N ALA A 261 32.39 -18.88 -10.24
CA ALA A 261 33.12 -20.14 -10.18
C ALA A 261 32.33 -21.30 -10.79
N LYS A 262 30.99 -21.24 -10.77
CA LYS A 262 30.09 -22.26 -11.32
C LYS A 262 29.83 -22.10 -12.82
N ILE A 263 30.18 -20.95 -13.42
CA ILE A 263 30.02 -20.71 -14.86
C ILE A 263 31.20 -21.30 -15.63
N ASN A 264 30.93 -22.37 -16.38
CA ASN A 264 31.94 -23.10 -17.16
C ASN A 264 32.19 -22.50 -18.55
N ASN A 265 31.24 -21.75 -19.10
CA ASN A 265 31.34 -21.13 -20.43
C ASN A 265 32.12 -19.80 -20.33
N ALA A 266 33.26 -19.72 -21.02
CA ALA A 266 34.15 -18.55 -20.94
C ALA A 266 33.50 -17.24 -21.45
N PRO A 267 32.81 -17.21 -22.62
CA PRO A 267 32.01 -16.07 -23.04
C PRO A 267 30.97 -15.61 -22.01
N ASP A 268 30.22 -16.53 -21.40
CA ASP A 268 29.19 -16.17 -20.42
C ASP A 268 29.81 -15.64 -19.13
N LYS A 269 30.93 -16.22 -18.69
CA LYS A 269 31.69 -15.74 -17.54
C LYS A 269 32.20 -14.32 -17.76
N ALA A 270 32.75 -14.04 -18.95
CA ALA A 270 33.22 -12.70 -19.32
C ALA A 270 32.07 -11.69 -19.39
N PHE A 271 30.90 -12.10 -19.89
CA PHE A 271 29.69 -11.28 -19.91
C PHE A 271 29.25 -10.91 -18.49
N VAL A 272 29.10 -11.88 -17.59
CA VAL A 272 28.73 -11.62 -16.17
C VAL A 272 29.74 -10.68 -15.50
N GLN A 273 31.05 -10.89 -15.75
CA GLN A 273 32.10 -9.99 -15.22
C GLN A 273 32.01 -8.57 -15.76
N ALA A 274 31.57 -8.39 -17.00
CA ALA A 274 31.39 -7.07 -17.60
C ALA A 274 30.07 -6.40 -17.20
N SER A 275 29.10 -7.14 -16.66
CA SER A 275 27.81 -6.61 -16.21
C SER A 275 27.82 -6.08 -14.78
N TYR A 276 28.87 -6.32 -13.99
CA TYR A 276 28.96 -5.89 -12.60
C TYR A 276 30.28 -5.18 -12.32
N GLU A 277 30.24 -4.15 -11.47
CA GLU A 277 31.42 -3.46 -10.95
C GLU A 277 31.42 -3.42 -9.42
N LEU A 278 32.59 -3.26 -8.80
CA LEU A 278 32.67 -3.09 -7.35
C LEU A 278 32.13 -1.70 -6.99
N ALA A 279 30.92 -1.65 -6.45
CA ALA A 279 30.21 -0.39 -6.22
C ALA A 279 30.48 0.17 -4.82
N SER A 280 30.45 -0.68 -3.80
CA SER A 280 30.59 -0.27 -2.41
C SER A 280 31.16 -1.37 -1.52
N TYR A 281 31.43 -1.03 -0.26
CA TYR A 281 31.76 -1.95 0.80
C TYR A 281 30.75 -1.74 1.93
N ILE A 282 30.10 -2.82 2.37
CA ILE A 282 29.08 -2.78 3.43
C ILE A 282 29.65 -3.31 4.73
N LEU A 283 29.27 -2.70 5.85
CA LEU A 283 29.62 -3.18 7.17
C LEU A 283 28.91 -4.51 7.47
N SER A 284 29.63 -5.50 7.97
CA SER A 284 29.08 -6.80 8.34
C SER A 284 28.14 -6.72 9.53
N ASP A 285 27.00 -7.38 9.46
CA ASP A 285 26.04 -7.48 10.57
C ASP A 285 26.60 -8.23 11.79
N ASN A 286 27.67 -9.01 11.61
CA ASN A 286 28.33 -9.78 12.67
C ASN A 286 29.52 -9.02 13.27
N LEU A 287 29.28 -7.80 13.75
CA LEU A 287 30.32 -7.00 14.40
C LEU A 287 30.50 -7.41 15.87
N PRO A 288 31.73 -7.73 16.32
CA PRO A 288 32.05 -7.81 17.73
C PRO A 288 31.82 -6.47 18.44
N VAL A 289 31.39 -6.52 19.70
CA VAL A 289 31.10 -5.32 20.53
C VAL A 289 32.31 -4.38 20.64
N ASP A 290 33.53 -4.91 20.54
CA ASP A 290 34.80 -4.17 20.62
C ASP A 290 35.38 -3.73 19.26
N ALA A 291 34.86 -4.25 18.14
CA ALA A 291 35.40 -3.96 16.81
C ALA A 291 35.17 -2.51 16.36
N GLY A 292 34.09 -1.90 16.84
CA GLY A 292 33.69 -0.55 16.42
C GLY A 292 34.77 0.51 16.64
N GLN A 293 35.38 0.55 17.83
CA GLN A 293 36.41 1.54 18.15
C GLN A 293 37.64 1.41 17.24
N LYS A 294 38.01 0.17 16.89
CA LYS A 294 39.17 -0.09 16.05
C LYS A 294 38.89 0.30 14.59
N LEU A 295 37.70 -0.01 14.07
CA LEU A 295 37.27 0.44 12.73
C LEU A 295 37.21 1.96 12.65
N TRP A 296 36.66 2.63 13.67
CA TRP A 296 36.64 4.09 13.77
C TRP A 296 38.05 4.68 13.67
N ASN A 297 39.00 4.16 14.44
CA ASN A 297 40.38 4.65 14.44
C ASN A 297 41.07 4.43 13.08
N ILE A 298 40.84 3.28 12.43
CA ILE A 298 41.41 2.99 11.10
C ILE A 298 40.81 3.92 10.04
N LEU A 299 39.49 4.13 10.04
CA LEU A 299 38.82 5.03 9.10
C LEU A 299 39.25 6.49 9.29
N LYS A 300 39.38 6.96 10.54
CA LYS A 300 39.91 8.30 10.86
C LYS A 300 41.34 8.47 10.34
N LYS A 301 42.20 7.50 10.58
CA LYS A 301 43.58 7.47 10.03
C LYS A 301 43.58 7.44 8.50
N GLY A 302 42.60 6.75 7.92
CA GLY A 302 42.29 6.69 6.49
C GLY A 302 41.81 8.00 5.86
N GLN A 303 41.67 9.07 6.65
CA GLN A 303 41.07 10.34 6.25
C GLN A 303 39.63 10.20 5.75
N TYR A 304 38.89 9.19 6.22
CA TYR A 304 37.46 9.09 5.94
C TYR A 304 36.68 10.09 6.80
N PRO A 305 35.72 10.85 6.23
CA PRO A 305 34.95 11.84 6.97
C PRO A 305 33.92 11.15 7.88
N LEU A 306 34.34 10.84 9.12
CA LEU A 306 33.47 10.25 10.13
C LEU A 306 32.62 11.34 10.81
N GLU A 307 31.34 11.04 11.03
CA GLU A 307 30.37 11.96 11.66
C GLU A 307 29.99 11.48 13.08
N ILE A 308 28.98 10.59 13.20
CA ILE A 308 28.41 10.16 14.49
C ILE A 308 28.57 8.63 14.70
N ALA A 309 28.65 7.87 13.61
CA ALA A 309 28.74 6.41 13.65
C ALA A 309 29.70 5.90 12.57
N ILE A 310 30.09 4.63 12.70
CA ILE A 310 30.82 3.91 11.66
C ILE A 310 29.89 3.79 10.43
N PRO A 311 30.33 4.18 9.23
CA PRO A 311 29.47 4.18 8.05
C PRO A 311 29.04 2.76 7.72
N LEU A 312 27.74 2.54 7.56
CA LEU A 312 27.20 1.25 7.16
C LEU A 312 27.63 0.86 5.73
N VAL A 313 27.88 1.86 4.87
CA VAL A 313 28.29 1.67 3.47
C VAL A 313 29.35 2.69 3.10
N ILE A 314 30.43 2.23 2.46
CA ILE A 314 31.50 3.08 1.92
C ILE A 314 31.57 2.86 0.40
N LYS A 315 31.53 3.93 -0.41
CA LYS A 315 31.70 3.82 -1.88
C LYS A 315 33.10 3.27 -2.21
N SER A 316 33.22 2.44 -3.25
CA SER A 316 34.50 1.79 -3.59
C SER A 316 35.64 2.79 -3.77
N ALA A 317 35.39 3.93 -4.44
CA ALA A 317 36.41 4.96 -4.65
C ALA A 317 36.91 5.63 -3.35
N ASP A 318 36.06 5.74 -2.33
CA ASP A 318 36.46 6.31 -1.04
C ASP A 318 37.14 5.25 -0.16
N PHE A 319 36.72 3.99 -0.29
CA PHE A 319 37.41 2.86 0.33
C PHE A 319 38.85 2.73 -0.18
N ASP A 320 39.06 2.83 -1.50
CA ASP A 320 40.39 2.79 -2.11
C ASP A 320 41.29 3.93 -1.61
N LYS A 321 40.75 5.12 -1.37
CA LYS A 321 41.50 6.24 -0.75
C LYS A 321 41.93 5.90 0.67
N VAL A 322 41.02 5.36 1.49
CA VAL A 322 41.32 4.93 2.87
C VAL A 322 42.50 3.94 2.88
N LEU A 323 42.50 2.98 1.96
CA LEU A 323 43.55 1.98 1.84
C LEU A 323 44.95 2.58 1.59
N THR A 324 45.05 3.80 1.02
CA THR A 324 46.35 4.45 0.75
C THR A 324 47.03 5.03 2.00
N TYR A 325 46.29 5.22 3.11
CA TYR A 325 46.77 5.88 4.33
C TYR A 325 46.99 4.93 5.52
N ILE A 326 46.61 3.66 5.38
CA ILE A 326 46.63 2.67 6.47
C ILE A 326 47.66 1.55 6.20
N SER A 327 48.03 0.81 7.24
CA SER A 327 48.96 -0.32 7.17
C SER A 327 48.30 -1.60 6.63
N ALA A 328 49.11 -2.59 6.25
CA ALA A 328 48.61 -3.87 5.75
C ALA A 328 47.72 -4.62 6.78
N ASP A 329 48.10 -4.61 8.05
CA ASP A 329 47.33 -5.26 9.13
C ASP A 329 45.99 -4.55 9.38
N GLU A 330 45.97 -3.22 9.26
CA GLU A 330 44.75 -2.41 9.37
C GLU A 330 43.82 -2.62 8.16
N LYS A 331 44.39 -2.77 6.96
CA LYS A 331 43.65 -3.13 5.75
C LYS A 331 42.97 -4.50 5.91
N GLU A 332 43.70 -5.52 6.34
CA GLU A 332 43.14 -6.87 6.55
C GLU A 332 42.00 -6.84 7.58
N TYR A 333 42.17 -6.05 8.64
CA TYR A 333 41.11 -5.84 9.63
C TYR A 333 39.88 -5.15 9.04
N LEU A 334 40.07 -4.14 8.18
CA LEU A 334 38.98 -3.40 7.56
C LEU A 334 38.24 -4.28 6.54
N GLU A 335 38.94 -5.04 5.70
CA GLU A 335 38.35 -6.00 4.74
C GLU A 335 37.67 -7.21 5.42
N THR A 336 37.97 -7.49 6.68
CA THR A 336 37.27 -8.51 7.47
C THR A 336 35.83 -8.10 7.80
N TYR A 337 35.59 -6.81 8.05
CA TYR A 337 34.29 -6.31 8.49
C TYR A 337 33.57 -5.47 7.44
N TYR A 338 34.28 -4.93 6.45
CA TYR A 338 33.70 -4.29 5.28
C TYR A 338 33.75 -5.23 4.09
N LEU A 339 32.59 -5.79 3.76
CA LEU A 339 32.42 -6.76 2.69
C LEU A 339 32.15 -6.04 1.37
N GLY A 340 32.94 -6.36 0.34
CA GLY A 340 32.75 -5.78 -0.99
C GLY A 340 31.38 -6.14 -1.56
N GLU A 341 30.74 -5.18 -2.22
CA GLU A 341 29.43 -5.29 -2.86
C GLU A 341 29.56 -4.88 -4.33
N MET A 342 29.28 -5.84 -5.21
CA MET A 342 29.17 -5.67 -6.65
C MET A 342 27.84 -5.01 -6.99
N GLY A 343 27.85 -3.95 -7.80
CA GLY A 343 26.67 -3.31 -8.37
C GLY A 343 26.49 -3.67 -9.84
N LEU A 344 25.25 -3.85 -10.26
CA LEU A 344 24.90 -4.05 -11.67
C LEU A 344 25.18 -2.76 -12.45
N ILE A 345 25.93 -2.88 -13.56
CA ILE A 345 26.19 -1.76 -14.47
C ILE A 345 24.90 -1.49 -15.26
N GLY A 346 24.40 -0.25 -15.20
CA GLY A 346 23.18 0.14 -15.92
C GLY A 346 23.35 0.12 -17.44
N GLY A 347 22.23 0.06 -18.17
CA GLY A 347 22.21 0.14 -19.64
C GLY A 347 22.12 -1.20 -20.39
N LEU A 348 21.85 -2.30 -19.69
CA LEU A 348 21.51 -3.57 -20.33
C LEU A 348 20.16 -3.46 -21.06
N ASP A 349 20.08 -3.95 -22.28
CA ASP A 349 18.79 -4.12 -22.95
C ASP A 349 18.01 -5.35 -22.42
N ALA A 350 16.79 -5.57 -22.91
CA ALA A 350 15.93 -6.65 -22.43
C ALA A 350 16.49 -8.05 -22.76
N ASP A 351 17.16 -8.21 -23.90
CA ASP A 351 17.76 -9.48 -24.33
C ASP A 351 19.02 -9.78 -23.49
N GLU A 352 19.84 -8.76 -23.22
CA GLU A 352 21.00 -8.84 -22.34
C GLU A 352 20.60 -9.14 -20.89
N SER A 353 19.55 -8.50 -20.40
CA SER A 353 19.00 -8.74 -19.05
C SER A 353 18.49 -10.17 -18.91
N THR A 354 17.74 -10.65 -19.91
CA THR A 354 17.25 -12.03 -19.96
C THR A 354 18.42 -13.02 -19.98
N LYS A 355 19.42 -12.78 -20.82
CA LYS A 355 20.62 -13.61 -20.91
C LYS A 355 21.39 -13.65 -19.58
N LEU A 356 21.56 -12.52 -18.92
CA LEU A 356 22.25 -12.44 -17.63
C LEU A 356 21.50 -13.26 -16.57
N TRP A 357 20.18 -13.13 -16.52
CA TRP A 357 19.35 -13.92 -15.60
C TRP A 357 19.50 -15.42 -15.87
N ASP A 358 19.42 -15.85 -17.14
CA ASP A 358 19.57 -17.27 -17.51
C ASP A 358 20.91 -17.84 -17.04
N ILE A 359 22.01 -17.09 -17.23
CA ILE A 359 23.35 -17.52 -16.80
C ILE A 359 23.43 -17.64 -15.28
N LEU A 360 22.94 -16.65 -14.54
CA LEU A 360 22.96 -16.65 -13.08
C LEU A 360 22.07 -17.77 -12.50
N SER A 361 20.90 -18.00 -13.10
CA SER A 361 19.94 -19.03 -12.69
C SER A 361 20.53 -20.43 -12.89
N VAL A 362 21.14 -20.70 -14.04
CA VAL A 362 21.85 -21.97 -14.31
C VAL A 362 23.08 -22.16 -13.41
N ALA A 363 23.72 -21.06 -13.01
CA ALA A 363 24.82 -21.09 -12.04
C ALA A 363 24.35 -21.29 -10.58
N GLY A 364 23.04 -21.45 -10.34
CA GLY A 364 22.46 -21.73 -9.03
C GLY A 364 22.38 -20.50 -8.12
N PHE A 365 22.17 -19.32 -8.70
CA PHE A 365 21.81 -18.14 -7.92
C PHE A 365 20.37 -18.26 -7.39
N ASP A 366 20.17 -17.92 -6.12
CA ASP A 366 18.90 -18.10 -5.42
C ASP A 366 17.93 -16.92 -5.64
N PHE A 367 17.39 -16.82 -6.87
CA PHE A 367 16.36 -15.81 -7.16
C PHE A 367 15.05 -16.06 -6.38
N LEU A 368 14.74 -17.34 -6.10
CA LEU A 368 13.56 -17.70 -5.34
C LEU A 368 13.62 -17.14 -3.91
N GLY A 369 14.70 -17.40 -3.17
CA GLY A 369 14.88 -16.85 -1.83
C GLY A 369 14.86 -15.32 -1.79
N GLN A 370 15.43 -14.67 -2.81
CA GLN A 370 15.38 -13.20 -2.91
C GLN A 370 13.97 -12.66 -3.07
N VAL A 371 13.18 -13.21 -4.00
CA VAL A 371 11.82 -12.72 -4.23
C VAL A 371 10.93 -13.03 -3.02
N LEU A 372 11.07 -14.21 -2.41
CA LEU A 372 10.27 -14.59 -1.22
C LEU A 372 10.51 -13.60 -0.07
N ASN A 373 11.77 -13.25 0.21
CA ASN A 373 12.11 -12.28 1.25
C ASN A 373 11.61 -10.87 0.92
N LYS A 374 11.84 -10.40 -0.32
CA LYS A 374 11.45 -9.05 -0.75
C LYS A 374 9.93 -8.87 -0.74
N ALA A 375 9.19 -9.91 -1.17
CA ALA A 375 7.75 -9.87 -1.33
C ALA A 375 6.98 -10.32 -0.07
N LYS A 376 7.67 -10.72 1.01
CA LYS A 376 7.06 -11.35 2.20
C LYS A 376 6.21 -12.57 1.83
N TRP A 377 6.74 -13.42 0.97
CA TRP A 377 6.13 -14.68 0.58
C TRP A 377 6.85 -15.85 1.27
N SER A 378 6.17 -16.98 1.40
CA SER A 378 6.72 -18.21 1.94
C SER A 378 6.32 -19.41 1.09
N MET A 379 7.06 -20.51 1.23
CA MET A 379 6.73 -21.80 0.62
C MET A 379 6.14 -22.74 1.67
N PRO A 380 5.46 -23.84 1.29
CA PRO A 380 5.08 -24.89 2.23
C PRO A 380 6.32 -25.46 2.93
N SER A 381 6.15 -25.91 4.17
CA SER A 381 7.26 -26.37 5.00
C SER A 381 7.99 -27.54 4.34
N GLY A 382 9.33 -27.50 4.40
CA GLY A 382 10.21 -28.52 3.80
C GLY A 382 10.25 -28.51 2.26
N THR A 383 9.70 -27.48 1.61
CA THR A 383 9.93 -27.26 0.19
C THR A 383 11.43 -27.16 -0.10
N THR A 384 11.93 -28.05 -0.95
CA THR A 384 13.33 -28.03 -1.39
C THR A 384 13.52 -26.89 -2.39
N ILE A 385 14.50 -26.02 -2.14
CA ILE A 385 14.88 -24.96 -3.10
C ILE A 385 15.40 -25.64 -4.37
N PRO A 386 14.83 -25.34 -5.54
CA PRO A 386 15.26 -25.96 -6.79
C PRO A 386 16.66 -25.48 -7.19
N ASP A 387 17.48 -26.36 -7.76
CA ASP A 387 18.84 -26.02 -8.23
C ASP A 387 18.85 -24.92 -9.31
N ILE A 388 17.75 -24.81 -10.07
CA ILE A 388 17.50 -23.77 -11.06
C ILE A 388 16.25 -23.02 -10.62
N SER A 389 16.32 -21.69 -10.58
CA SER A 389 15.21 -20.85 -10.13
C SER A 389 13.98 -20.98 -11.05
N PRO A 390 12.75 -20.89 -10.52
CA PRO A 390 11.53 -20.93 -11.33
C PRO A 390 11.59 -19.93 -12.49
N GLY A 391 11.03 -20.34 -13.63
CA GLY A 391 11.14 -19.58 -14.86
C GLY A 391 10.25 -18.34 -14.91
N PHE A 392 9.16 -18.27 -14.15
CA PHE A 392 8.21 -17.15 -14.13
C PHE A 392 7.25 -17.29 -12.93
N THR A 393 6.58 -16.19 -12.61
CA THR A 393 5.50 -16.12 -11.62
C THR A 393 4.13 -16.23 -12.30
N LEU A 394 3.20 -16.93 -11.64
CA LEU A 394 1.80 -17.04 -12.03
C LEU A 394 0.90 -16.65 -10.86
N TYR A 395 -0.04 -15.74 -11.10
CA TYR A 395 -0.95 -15.22 -10.07
C TYR A 395 -2.28 -15.91 -10.25
N SER A 396 -2.81 -16.62 -9.25
CA SER A 396 -4.03 -17.41 -9.42
C SER A 396 -5.06 -17.16 -8.32
N GLY A 397 -6.28 -16.84 -8.75
CA GLY A 397 -7.46 -16.74 -7.89
C GLY A 397 -8.60 -17.62 -8.43
N LEU A 398 -9.35 -18.24 -7.53
CA LEU A 398 -10.51 -19.08 -7.84
C LEU A 398 -11.72 -18.61 -7.03
N ILE A 399 -12.88 -18.51 -7.68
CA ILE A 399 -14.16 -18.29 -7.01
C ILE A 399 -15.19 -19.31 -7.49
N ASN A 400 -15.83 -20.01 -6.55
CA ASN A 400 -16.81 -21.08 -6.81
C ASN A 400 -18.21 -20.70 -6.32
N ASN A 401 -19.20 -21.55 -6.63
CA ASN A 401 -20.56 -21.45 -6.11
C ASN A 401 -21.29 -20.13 -6.43
N ILE A 402 -20.96 -19.49 -7.56
CA ILE A 402 -21.72 -18.35 -8.05
C ILE A 402 -23.03 -18.87 -8.64
N VAL A 403 -24.15 -18.32 -8.15
CA VAL A 403 -25.49 -18.63 -8.67
C VAL A 403 -26.10 -17.38 -9.28
N TRP A 404 -26.05 -17.30 -10.61
CA TRP A 404 -26.58 -16.15 -11.36
C TRP A 404 -27.93 -16.47 -12.04
N ASN A 405 -28.81 -15.49 -12.05
CA ASN A 405 -30.15 -15.49 -12.62
C ASN A 405 -30.52 -14.05 -12.97
N ALA A 406 -31.00 -13.83 -14.19
CA ALA A 406 -31.29 -12.52 -14.76
C ALA A 406 -32.41 -11.76 -14.02
N ASP A 407 -33.39 -12.49 -13.49
CA ASP A 407 -34.59 -11.92 -12.87
C ASP A 407 -34.43 -11.67 -11.36
N LYS A 408 -33.28 -12.04 -10.77
CA LYS A 408 -33.01 -11.89 -9.34
C LYS A 408 -32.47 -10.50 -9.03
N ASP A 409 -33.03 -9.88 -8.00
CA ASP A 409 -32.44 -8.71 -7.35
C ASP A 409 -31.40 -9.20 -6.33
N TYR A 410 -30.14 -8.82 -6.53
CA TYR A 410 -29.02 -9.21 -5.65
C TYR A 410 -28.74 -8.16 -4.56
N PHE A 411 -29.53 -7.10 -4.47
CA PHE A 411 -29.28 -5.94 -3.62
C PHE A 411 -30.44 -5.64 -2.64
N GLU A 412 -31.01 -6.69 -2.03
CA GLU A 412 -32.16 -6.55 -1.12
C GLU A 412 -31.91 -5.51 0.01
N LYS A 413 -32.90 -4.64 0.27
CA LYS A 413 -32.84 -3.53 1.26
C LYS A 413 -32.52 -3.93 2.70
N LYS A 414 -32.63 -5.22 3.06
CA LYS A 414 -32.32 -5.70 4.42
C LYS A 414 -30.81 -5.66 4.74
N ASP A 415 -29.98 -5.59 3.70
CA ASP A 415 -28.52 -5.51 3.81
C ASP A 415 -27.99 -4.05 3.79
N ASP A 416 -28.86 -3.04 3.96
CA ASP A 416 -28.45 -1.63 4.02
C ASP A 416 -27.61 -1.36 5.30
N PRO A 417 -26.30 -1.09 5.17
CA PRO A 417 -25.42 -0.93 6.32
C PRO A 417 -25.74 0.31 7.15
N SER A 418 -26.37 1.33 6.55
CA SER A 418 -26.51 2.70 7.10
C SER A 418 -27.18 2.79 8.48
N ASN A 419 -27.99 1.81 8.87
CA ASN A 419 -28.83 1.87 10.07
C ASN A 419 -28.18 1.36 11.37
N ASN A 420 -26.92 0.89 11.35
CA ASN A 420 -26.33 0.20 12.51
C ASN A 420 -24.90 0.60 12.86
N PHE A 421 -24.54 1.87 12.65
CA PHE A 421 -23.20 2.39 12.96
C PHE A 421 -23.20 3.34 14.15
N ASN A 422 -22.18 3.18 15.00
CA ASN A 422 -21.75 4.24 15.91
C ASN A 422 -20.67 5.08 15.23
N ILE A 423 -20.75 6.39 15.34
CA ILE A 423 -19.76 7.33 14.81
C ILE A 423 -19.20 8.15 15.96
N ALA A 424 -17.87 8.26 16.03
CA ALA A 424 -17.16 9.13 16.96
C ALA A 424 -16.19 10.07 16.23
N ILE A 425 -15.82 11.17 16.86
CA ILE A 425 -14.85 12.13 16.33
C ILE A 425 -13.92 12.66 17.43
N GLY A 426 -12.64 12.83 17.11
CA GLY A 426 -11.59 13.39 17.97
C GLY A 426 -10.53 14.14 17.16
N ASN A 427 -9.59 14.85 17.80
CA ASN A 427 -8.46 15.45 17.08
C ASN A 427 -7.39 14.41 16.71
N SER A 428 -7.44 13.24 17.34
CA SER A 428 -6.65 12.06 17.02
C SER A 428 -7.52 10.80 16.99
N SER A 429 -7.02 9.72 16.38
CA SER A 429 -7.70 8.41 16.41
C SER A 429 -7.90 7.91 17.83
N SER A 430 -6.96 8.23 18.73
CA SER A 430 -7.00 7.85 20.13
C SER A 430 -8.14 8.52 20.89
N GLU A 431 -8.31 9.83 20.71
CA GLU A 431 -9.41 10.57 21.33
C GLU A 431 -10.77 10.09 20.78
N ALA A 432 -10.89 9.90 19.46
CA ALA A 432 -12.13 9.42 18.84
C ALA A 432 -12.52 8.03 19.36
N LEU A 433 -11.53 7.15 19.55
CA LEU A 433 -11.73 5.80 20.06
C LEU A 433 -12.11 5.79 21.55
N SER A 434 -11.47 6.61 22.39
CA SER A 434 -11.85 6.78 23.79
C SER A 434 -13.31 7.25 23.90
N ALA A 435 -13.69 8.28 23.13
CA ALA A 435 -15.04 8.81 23.12
C ALA A 435 -16.07 7.77 22.67
N LEU A 436 -15.75 6.96 21.64
CA LEU A 436 -16.60 5.87 21.20
C LEU A 436 -16.82 4.85 22.34
N ILE A 437 -15.73 4.29 22.88
CA ILE A 437 -15.78 3.19 23.86
C ILE A 437 -16.52 3.62 25.12
N ALA A 438 -16.23 4.82 25.62
CA ALA A 438 -16.86 5.37 26.82
C ALA A 438 -18.39 5.45 26.66
N ASN A 439 -18.89 5.70 25.45
CA ASN A 439 -20.31 5.86 25.17
C ASN A 439 -21.02 4.57 24.70
N THR A 440 -20.30 3.56 24.18
CA THR A 440 -20.92 2.35 23.59
C THR A 440 -20.76 1.09 24.43
N SER A 441 -19.85 1.08 25.42
CA SER A 441 -19.53 -0.13 26.20
C SER A 441 -20.47 -0.41 27.37
N GLY A 442 -21.55 0.37 27.51
CA GLY A 442 -22.57 0.17 28.55
C GLY A 442 -22.20 0.71 29.93
N PHE A 443 -21.20 1.60 30.02
CA PHE A 443 -20.91 2.35 31.24
C PHE A 443 -22.05 3.31 31.60
N ASP A 444 -22.18 3.63 32.90
CA ASP A 444 -23.16 4.61 33.37
C ASP A 444 -22.86 6.00 32.80
N GLN A 445 -23.91 6.76 32.45
CA GLN A 445 -23.75 8.09 31.83
C GLN A 445 -22.91 9.06 32.69
N GLY A 446 -22.87 8.88 34.00
CA GLY A 446 -22.06 9.69 34.92
C GLY A 446 -20.56 9.43 34.83
N SER A 447 -20.13 8.27 34.33
CA SER A 447 -18.72 7.84 34.30
C SER A 447 -18.08 7.95 32.92
N VAL A 448 -18.82 8.41 31.90
CA VAL A 448 -18.34 8.49 30.51
C VAL A 448 -17.08 9.36 30.39
N ALA A 449 -17.06 10.52 31.06
CA ALA A 449 -15.91 11.43 31.03
C ALA A 449 -14.66 10.81 31.68
N GLU A 450 -14.83 10.18 32.85
CA GLU A 450 -13.75 9.50 33.57
C GLU A 450 -13.16 8.35 32.75
N VAL A 451 -14.01 7.54 32.10
CA VAL A 451 -13.57 6.44 31.23
C VAL A 451 -12.81 6.97 30.01
N GLU A 452 -13.28 8.05 29.39
CA GLU A 452 -12.57 8.69 28.27
C GLU A 452 -11.17 9.16 28.68
N GLU A 453 -11.04 9.80 29.85
CA GLU A 453 -9.75 10.26 30.39
C GLU A 453 -8.79 9.12 30.73
N ILE A 454 -9.27 8.03 31.34
CA ILE A 454 -8.46 6.82 31.61
C ILE A 454 -7.92 6.23 30.30
N LEU A 455 -8.77 6.13 29.28
CA LEU A 455 -8.36 5.60 27.97
C LEU A 455 -7.37 6.53 27.26
N ASN A 456 -7.53 7.84 27.40
CA ASN A 456 -6.58 8.82 26.90
C ASN A 456 -5.23 8.73 27.64
N ALA A 457 -5.25 8.54 28.96
CA ALA A 457 -4.04 8.32 29.76
C ALA A 457 -3.31 7.03 29.38
N LEU A 458 -4.04 5.96 29.07
CA LEU A 458 -3.46 4.71 28.56
C LEU A 458 -2.71 4.95 27.26
N GLN A 459 -3.38 5.57 26.29
CA GLN A 459 -2.87 5.76 24.93
C GLN A 459 -1.70 6.74 24.86
N THR A 460 -1.60 7.68 25.80
CA THR A 460 -0.46 8.60 25.97
C THR A 460 0.66 7.99 26.84
N GLY A 461 0.50 6.77 27.35
CA GLY A 461 1.47 6.11 28.22
C GLY A 461 1.54 6.68 29.65
N LEU A 462 0.63 7.59 29.99
CA LEU A 462 0.61 8.28 31.28
C LEU A 462 -0.18 7.53 32.35
N LEU A 463 -1.01 6.53 32.00
CA LEU A 463 -1.89 5.80 32.93
C LEU A 463 -1.19 5.33 34.23
N SER A 464 0.06 4.88 34.13
CA SER A 464 0.86 4.46 35.29
C SER A 464 1.11 5.55 36.35
N LYS A 465 0.91 6.83 35.99
CA LYS A 465 1.06 8.00 36.87
C LYS A 465 -0.22 8.39 37.60
N VAL A 466 -1.37 7.82 37.23
CA VAL A 466 -2.67 8.11 37.86
C VAL A 466 -2.68 7.51 39.26
N LYS A 467 -2.83 8.35 40.30
CA LYS A 467 -2.82 7.91 41.71
C LYS A 467 -4.22 7.64 42.25
N ASP A 468 -5.20 8.42 41.81
CA ASP A 468 -6.61 8.30 42.15
C ASP A 468 -7.49 8.98 41.09
N GLU A 469 -8.79 8.71 41.13
CA GLU A 469 -9.79 9.21 40.17
C GLU A 469 -9.89 10.76 40.15
N SER A 470 -9.56 11.45 41.25
CA SER A 470 -9.67 12.91 41.33
C SER A 470 -8.59 13.64 40.53
N MET A 471 -7.48 12.97 40.20
CA MET A 471 -6.44 13.52 39.34
C MET A 471 -6.91 13.67 37.89
N LEU A 472 -7.81 12.80 37.40
CA LEU A 472 -8.13 12.68 35.98
C LEU A 472 -8.78 13.96 35.41
N ALA A 473 -9.69 14.58 36.16
CA ALA A 473 -10.50 15.71 35.69
C ALA A 473 -9.72 17.03 35.44
N ASP A 474 -8.55 17.21 36.06
CA ASP A 474 -7.75 18.45 35.94
C ASP A 474 -6.25 18.17 35.74
N TRP A 475 -5.94 17.06 35.07
CA TRP A 475 -4.56 16.67 34.85
C TRP A 475 -3.88 17.46 33.73
N GLU A 476 -3.14 18.50 34.10
CA GLU A 476 -2.39 19.35 33.17
C GLU A 476 -1.43 18.58 32.24
N GLU A 477 -0.75 17.55 32.73
CA GLU A 477 0.19 16.75 31.91
C GLU A 477 -0.55 15.95 30.82
N LEU A 478 -1.73 15.40 31.13
CA LEU A 478 -2.56 14.71 30.14
C LEU A 478 -3.15 15.70 29.13
N LYS A 479 -3.62 16.87 29.59
CA LYS A 479 -4.12 17.93 28.70
C LYS A 479 -3.02 18.40 27.74
N ALA A 480 -1.79 18.57 28.22
CA ALA A 480 -0.63 18.91 27.39
C ALA A 480 -0.29 17.81 26.38
N ALA A 481 -0.28 16.53 26.80
CA ALA A 481 -0.01 15.40 25.91
C ALA A 481 -1.10 15.25 24.82
N LEU A 482 -2.37 15.44 25.18
CA LEU A 482 -3.49 15.45 24.23
C LEU A 482 -3.38 16.63 23.26
N HIS A 483 -3.05 17.82 23.76
CA HIS A 483 -2.78 18.98 22.94
C HIS A 483 -1.67 18.71 21.93
N GLU A 484 -0.51 18.21 22.37
CA GLU A 484 0.61 17.85 21.50
C GLU A 484 0.19 16.81 20.45
N SER A 485 -0.52 15.76 20.86
CA SER A 485 -1.00 14.70 19.95
C SER A 485 -1.97 15.19 18.86
N SER A 486 -2.53 16.38 19.05
CA SER A 486 -3.44 17.01 18.10
C SER A 486 -2.70 17.82 17.02
N PHE A 487 -1.37 17.85 17.02
CA PHE A 487 -0.54 18.45 15.99
C PHE A 487 0.34 17.40 15.29
N GLY A 488 0.60 17.64 14.02
CA GLY A 488 1.59 16.94 13.23
C GLY A 488 2.80 17.84 13.01
N SER A 489 3.97 17.25 12.81
CA SER A 489 5.21 18.00 12.57
C SER A 489 5.71 17.82 11.15
N THR A 490 6.15 18.91 10.52
CA THR A 490 6.88 18.91 9.24
C THR A 490 8.32 19.39 9.45
N ARG A 491 9.23 18.99 8.57
CA ARG A 491 10.67 19.21 8.74
C ARG A 491 11.00 20.71 8.69
N GLY A 492 11.84 21.20 9.61
CA GLY A 492 12.25 22.60 9.68
C GLY A 492 13.53 22.97 8.91
N GLY A 493 14.09 22.04 8.13
CA GLY A 493 15.43 22.13 7.55
C GLY A 493 16.52 21.55 8.46
N PHE A 494 17.73 22.11 8.37
CA PHE A 494 18.90 21.71 9.15
C PHE A 494 19.59 22.89 9.83
N LEU A 495 20.33 22.59 10.88
CA LEU A 495 21.27 23.48 11.55
C LEU A 495 22.59 22.74 11.80
N TRP A 496 23.65 23.49 12.06
CA TRP A 496 24.96 22.99 12.40
C TRP A 496 25.24 23.19 13.89
N GLU A 497 25.85 22.21 14.52
CA GLU A 497 26.30 22.29 15.90
C GLU A 497 27.69 21.69 16.08
N ILE A 498 28.40 22.14 17.12
CA ILE A 498 29.68 21.59 17.51
C ILE A 498 29.47 20.69 18.73
N GLN A 499 29.89 19.43 18.63
CA GLN A 499 29.83 18.45 19.70
C GLN A 499 31.24 18.11 20.21
N LEU A 500 31.33 17.64 21.46
CA LEU A 500 32.57 17.13 22.06
C LEU A 500 32.87 15.72 21.55
N ALA A 501 34.13 15.44 21.25
CA ALA A 501 34.59 14.14 20.77
C ALA A 501 34.75 13.06 21.88
N VAL A 502 34.33 13.30 23.14
CA VAL A 502 34.65 12.43 24.30
C VAL A 502 33.41 11.88 25.01
N ASN A 503 33.37 10.55 25.16
CA ASN A 503 32.44 9.77 25.98
C ASN A 503 32.77 9.83 27.48
N ASN A 504 32.35 10.86 28.20
CA ASN A 504 32.16 10.75 29.66
C ASN A 504 30.77 11.28 30.01
N ALA A 505 29.85 10.35 30.28
CA ALA A 505 28.46 10.65 30.67
C ALA A 505 28.33 11.42 31.99
N ASP A 506 29.44 11.67 32.70
CA ASP A 506 29.46 12.33 34.02
C ASP A 506 29.86 13.83 33.97
N GLU A 507 30.21 14.39 32.79
CA GLU A 507 30.48 15.82 32.61
C GLU A 507 29.45 16.47 31.66
N ILE A 508 28.18 16.45 32.07
CA ILE A 508 27.13 17.24 31.41
C ILE A 508 27.18 18.65 32.01
N GLY A 509 27.98 19.53 31.41
CA GLY A 509 28.06 20.95 31.75
C GLY A 509 28.08 21.81 30.49
N GLU A 510 27.59 23.04 30.59
CA GLU A 510 27.66 24.03 29.51
C GLU A 510 29.09 24.15 28.99
N VAL A 511 29.28 23.85 27.70
CA VAL A 511 30.58 23.98 27.04
C VAL A 511 30.65 25.35 26.41
N THR A 512 31.46 26.25 26.97
CA THR A 512 31.72 27.54 26.36
C THR A 512 32.70 27.37 25.19
N LEU A 513 32.21 27.53 23.96
CA LEU A 513 33.05 27.54 22.76
C LEU A 513 33.97 28.78 22.76
N PRO A 514 35.21 28.68 22.26
CA PRO A 514 36.03 29.85 21.95
C PRO A 514 35.25 30.83 21.05
N GLU A 515 35.38 32.13 21.31
CA GLU A 515 34.62 33.18 20.64
C GLU A 515 34.71 33.13 19.10
N ASP A 516 35.91 32.87 18.56
CA ASP A 516 36.12 32.73 17.11
C ASP A 516 35.37 31.54 16.50
N LEU A 517 35.33 30.40 17.19
CA LEU A 517 34.59 29.20 16.75
C LEU A 517 33.09 29.39 16.89
N ALA A 518 32.63 30.04 17.98
CA ALA A 518 31.23 30.38 18.17
C ALA A 518 30.72 31.31 17.07
N LYS A 519 31.52 32.31 16.69
CA LYS A 519 31.21 33.22 15.59
C LYS A 519 31.19 32.51 14.24
N ALA A 520 32.17 31.65 13.96
CA ALA A 520 32.23 30.90 12.71
C ALA A 520 31.04 29.92 12.57
N LEU A 521 30.64 29.25 13.66
CA LEU A 521 29.45 28.42 13.72
C LEU A 521 28.17 29.24 13.50
N ASN A 522 28.06 30.42 14.12
CA ASN A 522 26.94 31.32 13.91
C ASN A 522 26.85 31.79 12.45
N ASP A 523 27.96 32.19 11.83
CA ASP A 523 28.01 32.60 10.41
C ASP A 523 27.64 31.47 9.44
N LEU A 524 28.00 30.22 9.78
CA LEU A 524 27.57 29.01 9.07
C LEU A 524 26.06 28.80 9.22
N ASN A 525 25.51 28.91 10.44
CA ASN A 525 24.09 28.75 10.71
C ASN A 525 23.22 29.87 10.11
N ILE A 526 23.70 31.11 10.06
CA ILE A 526 23.04 32.21 9.33
C ILE A 526 22.93 31.85 7.84
N SER A 527 24.00 31.30 7.26
CA SER A 527 24.00 30.90 5.85
C SER A 527 23.10 29.68 5.61
N GLN A 528 23.12 28.68 6.51
CA GLN A 528 22.23 27.53 6.48
C GLN A 528 20.76 27.93 6.60
N GLN A 529 20.45 28.86 7.49
CA GLN A 529 19.10 29.38 7.66
C GLN A 529 18.63 30.14 6.41
N ALA A 530 19.48 30.99 5.83
CA ALA A 530 19.17 31.68 4.58
C ALA A 530 18.93 30.70 3.42
N TYR A 531 19.70 29.61 3.36
CA TYR A 531 19.47 28.52 2.40
C TYR A 531 18.11 27.86 2.61
N ASN A 532 17.80 27.45 3.85
CA ASN A 532 16.52 26.83 4.20
C ASN A 532 15.34 27.76 3.85
N ASP A 533 15.42 29.05 4.22
CA ASP A 533 14.37 30.05 3.94
C ASP A 533 14.18 30.28 2.44
N ASN A 534 15.25 30.25 1.65
CA ASN A 534 15.13 30.38 0.20
C ASN A 534 14.53 29.13 -0.44
N GLN A 535 14.86 27.92 0.05
CA GLN A 535 14.22 26.68 -0.42
C GLN A 535 12.72 26.72 -0.20
N GLU A 536 12.26 27.11 1.00
CA GLU A 536 10.83 27.27 1.30
C GLU A 536 10.16 28.32 0.41
N LYS A 537 10.84 29.47 0.15
CA LYS A 537 10.34 30.50 -0.77
C LYS A 537 10.26 30.00 -2.21
N ILE A 538 11.22 29.21 -2.68
CA ILE A 538 11.20 28.62 -4.03
C ILE A 538 10.00 27.67 -4.14
N ILE A 539 9.82 26.78 -3.17
CA ILE A 539 8.67 25.86 -3.12
C ILE A 539 7.35 26.64 -3.12
N SER A 540 7.23 27.67 -2.29
CA SER A 540 6.06 28.56 -2.24
C SER A 540 5.79 29.24 -3.60
N GLN A 541 6.83 29.75 -4.27
CA GLN A 541 6.70 30.37 -5.60
C GLN A 541 6.32 29.36 -6.69
N GLN A 542 6.83 28.13 -6.63
CA GLN A 542 6.46 27.06 -7.55
C GLN A 542 4.99 26.63 -7.36
N ASN A 543 4.52 26.52 -6.11
CA ASN A 543 3.11 26.28 -5.78
C ASN A 543 2.21 27.42 -6.31
N GLN A 544 2.63 28.69 -6.12
CA GLN A 544 1.90 29.84 -6.65
C GLN A 544 1.87 29.83 -8.19
N LEU A 545 2.99 29.49 -8.84
CA LEU A 545 3.07 29.40 -10.29
C LEU A 545 2.13 28.31 -10.83
N PHE A 546 2.00 27.18 -10.13
CA PHE A 546 1.01 26.15 -10.48
C PHE A 546 -0.42 26.70 -10.39
N ALA A 547 -0.75 27.44 -9.33
CA ALA A 547 -2.07 28.07 -9.20
C ALA A 547 -2.33 29.14 -10.28
N ASP A 548 -1.31 29.92 -10.64
CA ASP A 548 -1.38 30.91 -11.72
C ASP A 548 -1.60 30.24 -13.08
N TRP A 549 -0.90 29.13 -13.34
CA TRP A 549 -1.08 28.30 -14.53
C TRP A 549 -2.47 27.68 -14.59
N TYR A 550 -2.99 27.18 -13.47
CA TYR A 550 -4.35 26.66 -13.38
C TYR A 550 -5.37 27.72 -13.81
N ARG A 551 -5.23 28.96 -13.29
CA ARG A 551 -6.08 30.08 -13.66
C ARG A 551 -5.90 30.44 -15.14
N PHE A 552 -4.67 30.43 -15.65
CA PHE A 552 -4.37 30.65 -17.06
C PHE A 552 -5.14 29.66 -17.96
N MET A 553 -5.13 28.37 -17.65
CA MET A 553 -5.86 27.35 -18.40
C MET A 553 -7.38 27.61 -18.39
N MET A 554 -7.92 28.01 -17.23
CA MET A 554 -9.34 28.36 -17.12
C MET A 554 -9.74 29.59 -17.95
N VAL A 555 -8.87 30.62 -17.99
CA VAL A 555 -9.09 31.85 -18.80
C VAL A 555 -8.94 31.57 -20.30
N GLN A 556 -7.97 30.74 -20.67
CA GLN A 556 -7.68 30.42 -22.07
C GLN A 556 -8.80 29.60 -22.73
N TYR A 557 -9.37 28.63 -22.00
CA TYR A 557 -10.39 27.73 -22.55
C TYR A 557 -11.82 28.19 -22.31
N LYS A 558 -12.07 28.99 -21.26
CA LYS A 558 -13.41 29.47 -20.86
C LYS A 558 -14.45 28.33 -20.81
N PRO A 559 -14.19 27.28 -20.00
CA PRO A 559 -15.04 26.10 -19.96
C PRO A 559 -16.49 26.50 -19.62
N GLY A 560 -17.45 25.97 -20.38
CA GLY A 560 -18.87 26.34 -20.25
C GLY A 560 -19.21 27.80 -20.59
N GLY A 561 -18.30 28.54 -21.24
CA GLY A 561 -18.46 29.96 -21.55
C GLY A 561 -18.24 30.88 -20.34
N PHE A 562 -17.83 30.34 -19.18
CA PHE A 562 -17.50 31.11 -18.00
C PHE A 562 -16.10 31.70 -18.12
N ASP A 563 -15.98 33.01 -17.86
CA ASP A 563 -14.70 33.71 -17.85
C ASP A 563 -14.32 34.12 -16.40
N PRO A 564 -13.42 33.37 -15.73
CA PRO A 564 -12.99 33.67 -14.37
C PRO A 564 -12.02 34.86 -14.28
N SER A 565 -11.63 35.45 -15.42
CA SER A 565 -10.61 36.50 -15.47
C SER A 565 -11.11 37.85 -14.94
N GLY A 566 -12.42 38.10 -14.96
CA GLY A 566 -12.95 39.46 -14.76
C GLY A 566 -12.49 40.45 -15.85
N GLY A 567 -12.05 39.96 -17.02
CA GLY A 567 -11.57 40.76 -18.15
C GLY A 567 -10.04 40.77 -18.35
N ILE A 568 -9.27 39.96 -17.62
CA ILE A 568 -7.81 39.81 -17.81
C ILE A 568 -7.53 38.99 -19.07
N ASP A 569 -6.64 39.46 -19.94
CA ASP A 569 -6.22 38.75 -21.16
C ASP A 569 -5.21 37.63 -20.86
N THR A 570 -5.29 36.54 -21.64
CA THR A 570 -4.38 35.38 -21.49
C THR A 570 -2.91 35.78 -21.66
N GLY A 571 -2.60 36.71 -22.58
CA GLY A 571 -1.25 37.20 -22.80
C GLY A 571 -0.67 37.97 -21.61
N ASP A 572 -1.51 38.74 -20.89
CA ASP A 572 -1.09 39.45 -19.68
C ASP A 572 -0.73 38.47 -18.56
N LEU A 573 -1.51 37.40 -18.39
CA LEU A 573 -1.19 36.31 -17.46
C LEU A 573 0.11 35.59 -17.84
N ALA A 574 0.32 35.30 -19.13
CA ALA A 574 1.57 34.70 -19.62
C ALA A 574 2.79 35.59 -19.32
N ASN A 575 2.67 36.90 -19.54
CA ASN A 575 3.73 37.86 -19.24
C ASN A 575 4.02 37.94 -17.74
N TYR A 576 2.98 38.00 -16.91
CA TYR A 576 3.11 37.99 -15.45
C TYR A 576 3.83 36.72 -14.95
N MET A 577 3.40 35.54 -15.40
CA MET A 577 4.03 34.27 -15.03
C MET A 577 5.47 34.18 -15.52
N THR A 578 5.76 34.63 -16.75
CA THR A 578 7.14 34.66 -17.28
C THR A 578 8.06 35.51 -16.41
N GLU A 579 7.59 36.67 -15.95
CA GLU A 579 8.36 37.52 -15.03
C GLU A 579 8.55 36.86 -13.65
N LYS A 580 7.52 36.16 -13.13
CA LYS A 580 7.65 35.40 -11.88
C LYS A 580 8.67 34.25 -11.99
N ILE A 581 8.66 33.51 -13.10
CA ILE A 581 9.65 32.46 -13.38
C ILE A 581 11.05 33.07 -13.44
N ARG A 582 11.21 34.23 -14.09
CA ARG A 582 12.51 34.93 -14.16
C ARG A 582 13.02 35.32 -12.76
N LEU A 583 12.16 35.88 -11.91
CA LEU A 583 12.52 36.26 -10.54
C LEU A 583 12.84 35.04 -9.67
N MET A 584 12.09 33.96 -9.81
CA MET A 584 12.36 32.69 -9.13
C MET A 584 13.70 32.09 -9.59
N GLY A 585 14.05 32.20 -10.86
CA GLY A 585 15.36 31.79 -11.37
C GLY A 585 16.53 32.51 -10.70
N VAL A 586 16.40 33.81 -10.44
CA VAL A 586 17.40 34.58 -9.64
C VAL A 586 17.52 34.03 -8.23
N LEU A 587 16.39 33.76 -7.56
CA LEU A 587 16.38 33.19 -6.22
C LEU A 587 17.02 31.79 -6.16
N ILE A 588 16.80 30.95 -7.18
CA ILE A 588 17.44 29.64 -7.30
C ILE A 588 18.96 29.77 -7.39
N ASP A 589 19.45 30.70 -8.22
CA ASP A 589 20.89 30.91 -8.38
C ASP A 589 21.54 31.52 -7.12
N ASP A 590 20.87 32.47 -6.45
CA ASP A 590 21.30 32.99 -5.15
C ASP A 590 21.40 31.86 -4.11
N THR A 591 20.44 30.92 -4.13
CA THR A 591 20.41 29.78 -3.20
C THR A 591 21.55 28.80 -3.45
N LYS A 592 21.92 28.58 -4.72
CA LYS A 592 23.12 27.79 -5.06
C LYS A 592 24.40 28.47 -4.54
N ALA A 593 24.52 29.79 -4.69
CA ALA A 593 25.66 30.53 -4.18
C ALA A 593 25.77 30.44 -2.64
N ILE A 594 24.64 30.44 -1.92
CA ILE A 594 24.62 30.19 -0.47
C ILE A 594 25.07 28.77 -0.15
N ALA A 595 24.65 27.75 -0.92
CA ALA A 595 25.10 26.37 -0.72
C ALA A 595 26.61 26.20 -0.90
N ASP A 596 27.20 26.85 -1.91
CA ASP A 596 28.66 26.87 -2.11
C ASP A 596 29.38 27.57 -0.94
N LYS A 597 28.79 28.63 -0.40
CA LYS A 597 29.29 29.33 0.79
C LYS A 597 29.24 28.43 2.03
N ILE A 598 28.13 27.71 2.26
CA ILE A 598 27.99 26.74 3.36
C ILE A 598 29.10 25.69 3.27
N THR A 599 29.29 25.09 2.09
CA THR A 599 30.34 24.07 1.85
C THR A 599 31.74 24.62 2.19
N SER A 600 32.00 25.88 1.84
CA SER A 600 33.28 26.54 2.13
C SER A 600 33.45 26.83 3.62
N GLN A 601 32.42 27.34 4.29
CA GLN A 601 32.42 27.62 5.73
C GLN A 601 32.55 26.34 6.55
N GLU A 602 31.82 25.29 6.18
CA GLU A 602 31.91 23.95 6.78
C GLU A 602 33.35 23.44 6.70
N SER A 603 33.97 23.49 5.51
CA SER A 603 35.34 23.02 5.30
C SER A 603 36.36 23.77 6.17
N LEU A 604 36.22 25.10 6.29
CA LEU A 604 37.09 25.92 7.14
C LEU A 604 36.89 25.58 8.62
N LEU A 605 35.64 25.51 9.07
CA LEU A 605 35.31 25.22 10.46
C LEU A 605 35.81 23.83 10.85
N ARG A 606 35.67 22.82 9.98
CA ARG A 606 36.24 21.47 10.19
C ARG A 606 37.77 21.46 10.33
N ASN A 607 38.48 22.35 9.64
CA ASN A 607 39.94 22.47 9.79
C ASN A 607 40.34 23.16 11.10
N ASP A 608 39.53 24.10 11.57
CA ASP A 608 39.79 24.85 12.81
C ASP A 608 39.36 24.06 14.07
N LEU A 609 38.47 23.07 13.89
CA LEU A 609 38.09 22.10 14.90
C LEU A 609 39.23 21.09 15.11
N GLY A 610 39.99 21.24 16.20
CA GLY A 610 40.98 20.26 16.63
C GLY A 610 40.34 18.92 17.07
N ASP A 611 41.14 17.98 17.60
CA ASP A 611 40.67 16.62 17.97
C ASP A 611 39.61 16.54 19.09
N THR A 612 39.29 17.67 19.73
CA THR A 612 38.37 17.74 20.88
C THR A 612 36.92 17.92 20.47
N TYR A 613 36.67 18.45 19.28
CA TYR A 613 35.34 18.83 18.82
C TYR A 613 35.07 18.30 17.42
N PHE A 614 33.80 18.07 17.08
CA PHE A 614 33.40 17.78 15.71
C PHE A 614 32.14 18.55 15.33
N LEU A 615 32.04 18.87 14.05
CA LEU A 615 30.89 19.57 13.47
C LEU A 615 29.85 18.54 13.02
N SER A 616 28.62 18.69 13.50
CA SER A 616 27.48 17.83 13.21
C SER A 616 26.33 18.63 12.61
N GLN A 617 25.58 18.02 11.70
CA GLN A 617 24.35 18.57 11.16
C GLN A 617 23.16 17.96 11.90
N ILE A 618 22.31 18.82 12.48
CA ILE A 618 21.10 18.42 13.19
C ILE A 618 19.84 18.94 12.49
N THR A 619 18.71 18.32 12.80
CA THR A 619 17.41 18.82 12.33
C THR A 619 17.04 20.12 13.03
N ALA A 620 16.68 21.13 12.25
CA ALA A 620 16.19 22.39 12.78
C ALA A 620 14.81 22.21 13.46
N PRO A 621 14.40 23.13 14.35
CA PRO A 621 13.07 23.10 14.97
C PRO A 621 11.96 22.94 13.92
N ARG A 622 11.12 21.92 14.15
CA ARG A 622 10.05 21.50 13.23
C ARG A 622 8.96 22.56 13.11
N TYR A 623 8.26 22.56 11.99
CA TYR A 623 6.97 23.24 11.89
C TYR A 623 5.88 22.33 12.44
N TRP A 624 4.85 22.96 13.00
CA TRP A 624 3.70 22.28 13.56
C TRP A 624 2.45 22.73 12.84
N GLN A 625 1.58 21.78 12.53
CA GLN A 625 0.27 22.03 11.97
C GLN A 625 -0.78 21.22 12.71
N PRO A 626 -2.01 21.73 12.85
CA PRO A 626 -3.06 20.96 13.48
C PRO A 626 -3.36 19.71 12.68
N ASN A 627 -3.61 18.58 13.35
CA ASN A 627 -4.11 17.40 12.65
C ASN A 627 -5.54 17.66 12.14
N ASP A 628 -5.88 17.04 11.02
CA ASP A 628 -7.27 16.95 10.57
C ASP A 628 -8.05 16.10 11.59
N PRO A 629 -9.29 16.48 11.97
CA PRO A 629 -10.11 15.69 12.87
C PRO A 629 -10.31 14.26 12.36
N VAL A 630 -10.37 13.29 13.27
CA VAL A 630 -10.49 11.86 12.93
C VAL A 630 -11.90 11.38 13.19
N LEU A 631 -12.54 10.83 12.16
CA LEU A 631 -13.78 10.07 12.29
C LEU A 631 -13.48 8.62 12.58
N LEU A 632 -14.28 8.03 13.46
CA LEU A 632 -14.21 6.63 13.80
C LEU A 632 -15.59 6.01 13.72
N PHE A 633 -15.68 4.87 13.04
CA PHE A 633 -16.90 4.12 12.82
C PHE A 633 -16.81 2.80 13.58
N GLN A 634 -17.92 2.31 14.12
CA GLN A 634 -18.05 0.96 14.68
C GLN A 634 -19.37 0.31 14.26
N GLY A 635 -19.29 -0.90 13.69
CA GLY A 635 -20.45 -1.71 13.30
C GLY A 635 -20.17 -2.66 12.13
N ASP A 636 -20.98 -3.68 11.92
CA ASP A 636 -20.65 -4.80 11.00
C ASP A 636 -20.55 -4.38 9.52
N GLY A 637 -21.12 -3.24 9.13
CA GLY A 637 -21.09 -2.74 7.76
C GLY A 637 -19.86 -1.89 7.37
N ILE A 638 -18.85 -1.77 8.23
CA ILE A 638 -17.59 -1.05 7.96
C ILE A 638 -16.38 -1.98 8.11
N GLU A 639 -16.59 -3.29 8.05
CA GLU A 639 -15.51 -4.26 8.10
C GLU A 639 -14.53 -3.98 6.95
N PRO A 640 -13.28 -3.59 7.25
CA PRO A 640 -12.28 -3.38 6.22
C PRO A 640 -12.05 -4.68 5.45
N THR A 641 -11.83 -4.56 4.15
CA THR A 641 -11.57 -5.74 3.33
C THR A 641 -10.21 -6.37 3.66
N ASP A 642 -10.17 -7.70 3.80
CA ASP A 642 -8.94 -8.49 3.93
C ASP A 642 -8.09 -8.50 2.65
N ARG A 643 -8.60 -7.88 1.60
CA ARG A 643 -8.06 -7.90 0.24
C ARG A 643 -6.80 -7.04 0.08
N TYR A 644 -6.58 -6.06 0.95
CA TYR A 644 -5.44 -5.14 0.89
C TYR A 644 -4.70 -5.09 2.23
N GLY A 645 -3.40 -5.39 2.22
CA GLY A 645 -2.54 -5.35 3.40
C GLY A 645 -2.69 -6.54 4.35
N ASN A 646 -3.40 -7.59 3.95
CA ASN A 646 -3.71 -8.77 4.79
C ASN A 646 -3.67 -10.10 4.01
N ASP A 647 -2.90 -10.18 2.92
CA ASP A 647 -2.76 -11.43 2.16
C ASP A 647 -2.04 -12.54 2.97
N GLY A 648 -1.14 -12.15 3.88
CA GLY A 648 -0.42 -13.03 4.80
C GLY A 648 -1.20 -13.50 6.05
N ARG A 649 -2.49 -13.17 6.18
CA ARG A 649 -3.33 -13.41 7.40
C ARG A 649 -3.41 -14.85 7.91
N TYR A 650 -3.02 -15.81 7.07
CA TYR A 650 -3.03 -17.24 7.40
C TYR A 650 -1.68 -17.76 7.94
N MET A 651 -0.70 -16.88 8.15
CA MET A 651 0.63 -17.21 8.65
C MET A 651 0.99 -16.36 9.86
N ALA A 652 1.63 -16.96 10.87
CA ALA A 652 2.05 -16.25 12.09
C ALA A 652 3.05 -15.11 11.81
N ASN A 653 3.86 -15.23 10.76
CA ASN A 653 4.81 -14.21 10.32
C ASN A 653 4.25 -13.25 9.26
N ASN A 654 2.94 -13.30 8.99
CA ASN A 654 2.25 -12.50 7.97
C ASN A 654 2.84 -12.62 6.56
N THR A 655 3.28 -13.82 6.17
CA THR A 655 3.73 -14.10 4.80
C THR A 655 2.66 -14.77 3.96
N LEU A 656 2.64 -14.48 2.65
CA LEU A 656 1.75 -15.15 1.71
C LEU A 656 2.33 -16.51 1.30
N VAL A 657 1.59 -17.60 1.56
CA VAL A 657 2.03 -18.95 1.18
C VAL A 657 1.84 -19.18 -0.33
N CYS A 658 2.96 -19.25 -1.06
CA CYS A 658 3.05 -19.59 -2.47
C CYS A 658 3.22 -21.11 -2.69
N ARG A 659 3.14 -21.57 -3.93
CA ARG A 659 3.42 -22.98 -4.32
C ARG A 659 4.30 -23.02 -5.56
N LEU A 660 5.00 -24.12 -5.78
CA LEU A 660 5.63 -24.42 -7.06
C LEU A 660 4.67 -25.20 -7.96
N SER A 661 4.82 -25.09 -9.29
CA SER A 661 3.94 -25.79 -10.25
C SER A 661 3.93 -27.32 -10.09
N ASN A 662 4.99 -27.92 -9.56
CA ASN A 662 5.07 -29.36 -9.26
C ASN A 662 4.39 -29.76 -7.93
N GLN A 663 3.97 -28.79 -7.12
CA GLN A 663 3.22 -29.00 -5.88
C GLN A 663 1.70 -28.90 -6.09
N LEU A 664 1.25 -28.48 -7.27
CA LEU A 664 -0.16 -28.33 -7.60
C LEU A 664 -0.93 -29.66 -7.56
N LEU A 665 -2.24 -29.57 -7.35
CA LEU A 665 -3.15 -30.68 -7.38
C LEU A 665 -3.23 -31.25 -8.80
N SER A 666 -2.98 -32.55 -8.92
CA SER A 666 -2.93 -33.24 -10.22
C SER A 666 -4.01 -34.32 -10.36
N ASN A 667 -4.54 -34.80 -9.24
CA ASN A 667 -5.50 -35.89 -9.21
C ASN A 667 -6.39 -35.83 -7.96
N LEU A 668 -7.67 -36.16 -8.12
CA LEU A 668 -8.64 -36.38 -7.05
C LEU A 668 -9.29 -37.75 -7.22
N VAL A 669 -9.29 -38.55 -6.15
CA VAL A 669 -10.01 -39.82 -6.07
C VAL A 669 -11.13 -39.74 -5.05
N ILE A 670 -12.33 -40.09 -5.46
CA ILE A 670 -13.51 -40.26 -4.60
C ILE A 670 -13.80 -41.75 -4.51
N PRO A 671 -13.51 -42.42 -3.37
CA PRO A 671 -13.70 -43.86 -3.25
C PRO A 671 -15.15 -44.28 -3.40
N ALA A 672 -15.37 -45.52 -3.84
CA ALA A 672 -16.69 -46.14 -3.91
C ALA A 672 -17.47 -45.98 -2.59
N GLY A 673 -18.71 -45.52 -2.68
CA GLY A 673 -19.62 -45.32 -1.56
C GLY A 673 -19.43 -44.01 -0.77
N ALA A 674 -18.35 -43.26 -0.97
CA ALA A 674 -18.07 -42.06 -0.19
C ALA A 674 -19.14 -40.96 -0.36
N LEU A 675 -19.66 -40.79 -1.57
CA LEU A 675 -20.68 -39.79 -1.91
C LEU A 675 -21.83 -40.40 -2.71
N GLY A 676 -22.15 -41.68 -2.44
CA GLY A 676 -23.22 -42.41 -3.12
C GLY A 676 -22.85 -42.99 -4.50
N ASN A 677 -21.60 -42.81 -4.93
CA ASN A 677 -21.02 -43.41 -6.13
C ASN A 677 -20.80 -44.93 -5.96
N SER A 678 -21.04 -45.70 -7.02
CA SER A 678 -20.92 -47.18 -6.97
C SER A 678 -19.50 -47.71 -7.18
N ALA A 679 -18.63 -46.92 -7.78
CA ALA A 679 -17.22 -47.20 -8.04
C ALA A 679 -16.37 -45.94 -7.78
N ASP A 680 -15.05 -46.10 -7.70
CA ASP A 680 -14.13 -44.97 -7.54
C ASP A 680 -14.31 -43.97 -8.70
N VAL A 681 -14.47 -42.69 -8.37
CA VAL A 681 -14.48 -41.60 -9.34
C VAL A 681 -13.11 -40.93 -9.29
N VAL A 682 -12.42 -40.94 -10.43
CA VAL A 682 -11.06 -40.38 -10.57
C VAL A 682 -11.12 -39.18 -11.50
N MET A 683 -10.62 -38.04 -11.02
CA MET A 683 -10.52 -36.80 -11.78
C MET A 683 -9.05 -36.38 -11.90
N ASN A 684 -8.64 -36.10 -13.13
CA ASN A 684 -7.32 -35.58 -13.49
C ASN A 684 -7.43 -34.80 -14.80
N SER A 685 -6.29 -34.40 -15.38
CA SER A 685 -6.21 -33.64 -16.63
C SER A 685 -7.07 -34.15 -17.79
N SER A 686 -7.36 -35.46 -17.86
CA SER A 686 -8.19 -36.06 -18.92
C SER A 686 -9.68 -35.67 -18.89
N VAL A 687 -10.16 -35.11 -17.78
CA VAL A 687 -11.56 -34.69 -17.61
C VAL A 687 -11.79 -33.28 -18.19
N PHE A 688 -10.72 -32.49 -18.37
CA PHE A 688 -10.79 -31.06 -18.66
C PHE A 688 -10.40 -30.71 -20.11
N SER A 689 -10.95 -29.61 -20.61
CA SER A 689 -10.58 -29.06 -21.93
C SER A 689 -9.32 -28.20 -21.80
N LEU A 690 -8.16 -28.80 -22.00
CA LEU A 690 -6.87 -28.12 -21.88
C LEU A 690 -6.56 -27.24 -23.10
N ILE A 691 -5.77 -26.18 -22.85
CA ILE A 691 -5.21 -25.30 -23.88
C ILE A 691 -4.23 -26.10 -24.74
N THR A 692 -4.35 -26.00 -26.07
CA THR A 692 -3.47 -26.69 -27.01
C THR A 692 -2.06 -26.09 -26.94
N ASN A 693 -1.05 -26.91 -26.60
CA ASN A 693 0.35 -26.48 -26.52
C ASN A 693 1.19 -26.98 -27.70
N SER A 694 0.83 -26.58 -28.93
CA SER A 694 1.50 -27.08 -30.16
C SER A 694 2.98 -26.74 -30.24
N ASN A 695 3.42 -25.66 -29.60
CA ASN A 695 4.80 -25.16 -29.61
C ASN A 695 5.59 -25.55 -28.34
N ASN A 696 5.04 -26.40 -27.48
CA ASN A 696 5.64 -26.85 -26.21
C ASN A 696 6.16 -25.70 -25.34
N GLN A 697 5.36 -24.64 -25.20
CA GLN A 697 5.68 -23.48 -24.39
C GLN A 697 5.48 -23.79 -22.90
N PRO A 698 6.47 -23.53 -22.03
CA PRO A 698 6.39 -23.82 -20.60
C PRO A 698 5.22 -23.14 -19.90
N ILE A 699 4.94 -21.89 -20.27
CA ILE A 699 3.82 -21.12 -19.71
C ILE A 699 2.45 -21.76 -20.03
N ILE A 700 2.21 -22.29 -21.23
CA ILE A 700 0.95 -22.98 -21.55
C ILE A 700 0.82 -24.27 -20.74
N ALA A 701 1.93 -25.00 -20.53
CA ALA A 701 1.93 -26.18 -19.67
C ALA A 701 1.55 -25.81 -18.23
N ALA A 702 2.13 -24.73 -17.69
CA ALA A 702 1.81 -24.23 -16.36
C ALA A 702 0.37 -23.71 -16.23
N LEU A 703 -0.16 -23.00 -17.23
CA LEU A 703 -1.57 -22.59 -17.29
C LEU A 703 -2.50 -23.80 -17.24
N ASN A 704 -2.22 -24.86 -18.01
CA ASN A 704 -2.99 -26.10 -17.96
C ASN A 704 -2.92 -26.79 -16.59
N LEU A 705 -1.77 -26.78 -15.91
CA LEU A 705 -1.66 -27.32 -14.56
C LEU A 705 -2.55 -26.56 -13.57
N LEU A 706 -2.58 -25.22 -13.64
CA LEU A 706 -3.45 -24.41 -12.79
C LEU A 706 -4.93 -24.59 -13.08
N LEU A 707 -5.32 -24.72 -14.37
CA LEU A 707 -6.71 -25.03 -14.73
C LEU A 707 -7.18 -26.35 -14.13
N VAL A 708 -6.31 -27.37 -14.10
CA VAL A 708 -6.60 -28.64 -13.43
C VAL A 708 -6.66 -28.45 -11.91
N ASP A 709 -5.68 -27.79 -11.30
CA ASP A 709 -5.61 -27.51 -9.87
C ASP A 709 -6.88 -26.81 -9.35
N GLY A 710 -7.32 -25.76 -10.05
CA GLY A 710 -8.54 -25.01 -9.74
C GLY A 710 -9.81 -25.84 -9.93
N ALA A 711 -9.92 -26.58 -11.04
CA ALA A 711 -11.10 -27.41 -11.30
C ALA A 711 -11.24 -28.58 -10.31
N LEU A 712 -10.14 -29.11 -9.77
CA LEU A 712 -10.16 -30.12 -8.70
C LEU A 712 -10.61 -29.56 -7.35
N MET A 713 -10.56 -28.23 -7.17
CA MET A 713 -11.08 -27.52 -6.01
C MET A 713 -12.49 -26.95 -6.22
N ASN A 714 -13.11 -27.17 -7.38
CA ASN A 714 -14.45 -26.65 -7.68
C ASN A 714 -15.54 -27.69 -7.33
N GLU A 715 -16.39 -27.34 -6.36
CA GLU A 715 -17.47 -28.19 -5.85
C GLU A 715 -18.51 -28.57 -6.92
N GLU A 716 -18.83 -27.67 -7.86
CA GLU A 716 -19.78 -27.95 -8.95
C GLU A 716 -19.22 -28.97 -9.95
N VAL A 717 -17.94 -28.86 -10.29
CA VAL A 717 -17.23 -29.79 -11.17
C VAL A 717 -17.23 -31.19 -10.55
N ILE A 718 -16.90 -31.29 -9.26
CA ILE A 718 -16.90 -32.56 -8.54
C ILE A 718 -18.31 -33.16 -8.51
N ALA A 719 -19.34 -32.34 -8.23
CA ALA A 719 -20.74 -32.77 -8.22
C ALA A 719 -21.18 -33.27 -9.61
N ALA A 720 -20.85 -32.54 -10.68
CA ALA A 720 -21.17 -32.94 -12.05
C ALA A 720 -20.51 -34.27 -12.44
N GLN A 721 -19.26 -34.52 -12.03
CA GLN A 721 -18.59 -35.79 -12.27
C GLN A 721 -19.24 -36.95 -11.50
N LEU A 722 -19.73 -36.73 -10.27
CA LEU A 722 -20.48 -37.74 -9.52
C LEU A 722 -21.82 -38.07 -10.20
N GLN A 723 -22.53 -37.07 -10.73
CA GLN A 723 -23.75 -37.32 -11.51
C GLN A 723 -23.48 -38.12 -12.79
N LEU A 724 -22.39 -37.80 -13.51
CA LEU A 724 -21.94 -38.59 -14.66
C LEU A 724 -21.54 -40.02 -14.28
N ALA A 725 -21.06 -40.24 -13.06
CA ALA A 725 -20.80 -41.54 -12.48
C ALA A 725 -22.05 -42.28 -11.96
N GLY A 726 -23.25 -41.70 -12.16
CA GLY A 726 -24.54 -42.33 -11.86
C GLY A 726 -25.09 -42.04 -10.47
N VAL A 727 -24.56 -41.06 -9.73
CA VAL A 727 -25.14 -40.60 -8.46
C VAL A 727 -26.43 -39.83 -8.74
N ALA A 728 -27.52 -40.20 -8.04
CA ALA A 728 -28.87 -39.68 -8.32
C ALA A 728 -29.19 -38.33 -7.65
N ASP A 729 -28.34 -37.85 -6.74
CA ASP A 729 -28.53 -36.57 -6.05
C ASP A 729 -28.48 -35.38 -7.02
N SER A 730 -29.19 -34.30 -6.70
CA SER A 730 -29.12 -33.05 -7.48
C SER A 730 -27.73 -32.40 -7.34
N LEU A 731 -27.36 -31.56 -8.31
CA LEU A 731 -26.09 -30.82 -8.28
C LEU A 731 -25.95 -30.03 -6.97
N SER A 732 -26.98 -29.28 -6.61
CA SER A 732 -27.03 -28.49 -5.37
C SER A 732 -26.88 -29.33 -4.10
N SER A 733 -27.51 -30.52 -4.05
CA SER A 733 -27.40 -31.42 -2.90
C SER A 733 -26.00 -32.02 -2.78
N LEU A 734 -25.31 -32.28 -3.90
CA LEU A 734 -23.93 -32.76 -3.90
C LEU A 734 -22.97 -31.65 -3.51
N VAL A 735 -23.14 -30.44 -4.04
CA VAL A 735 -22.34 -29.25 -3.67
C VAL A 735 -22.39 -29.03 -2.15
N GLN A 736 -23.57 -29.09 -1.52
CA GLN A 736 -23.70 -28.97 -0.06
C GLN A 736 -22.97 -30.07 0.73
N LYS A 737 -22.82 -31.28 0.17
CA LYS A 737 -22.07 -32.38 0.79
C LYS A 737 -20.56 -32.25 0.57
N ILE A 738 -20.14 -31.70 -0.57
CA ILE A 738 -18.73 -31.57 -0.97
C ILE A 738 -18.07 -30.37 -0.31
N TYR A 739 -18.76 -29.23 -0.23
CA TYR A 739 -18.23 -27.98 0.33
C TYR A 739 -17.49 -28.17 1.67
N PRO A 740 -18.08 -28.78 2.73
CA PRO A 740 -17.37 -28.96 4.00
C PRO A 740 -16.12 -29.86 3.89
N LEU A 741 -16.07 -30.78 2.92
CA LEU A 741 -14.90 -31.65 2.68
C LEU A 741 -13.75 -30.88 2.03
N ILE A 742 -14.04 -29.96 1.12
CA ILE A 742 -13.03 -29.06 0.52
C ILE A 742 -12.50 -28.10 1.58
N GLN A 743 -13.39 -27.47 2.36
CA GLN A 743 -12.98 -26.54 3.43
C GLN A 743 -12.07 -27.22 4.46
N ALA A 744 -12.37 -28.47 4.82
CA ALA A 744 -11.55 -29.26 5.72
C ALA A 744 -10.14 -29.57 5.18
N PHE A 745 -9.96 -29.59 3.84
CA PHE A 745 -8.66 -29.75 3.19
C PHE A 745 -7.88 -28.43 3.08
N LEU A 746 -8.57 -27.31 2.83
CA LEU A 746 -7.96 -25.97 2.75
C LEU A 746 -7.51 -25.44 4.12
N LYS A 747 -8.37 -25.62 5.15
CA LYS A 747 -8.10 -25.23 6.53
C LYS A 747 -8.16 -26.47 7.44
N PRO A 748 -7.10 -27.28 7.47
CA PRO A 748 -7.08 -28.49 8.28
C PRO A 748 -7.32 -28.17 9.76
N VAL A 749 -8.24 -28.90 10.39
CA VAL A 749 -8.40 -28.87 11.85
C VAL A 749 -7.17 -29.52 12.48
N ILE A 750 -6.56 -28.85 13.47
CA ILE A 750 -5.44 -29.40 14.23
C ILE A 750 -5.89 -30.74 14.86
N PRO A 751 -5.31 -31.89 14.46
CA PRO A 751 -5.73 -33.19 14.96
C PRO A 751 -5.35 -33.37 16.43
N THR A 752 -6.29 -33.79 17.27
CA THR A 752 -5.97 -34.08 18.68
C THR A 752 -5.20 -35.39 18.85
N GLU A 753 -5.29 -36.30 17.87
CA GLU A 753 -4.62 -37.59 17.82
C GLU A 753 -4.17 -37.89 16.37
N ILE A 754 -2.93 -38.34 16.20
CA ILE A 754 -2.37 -38.74 14.90
C ILE A 754 -1.72 -40.12 15.03
N GLU A 755 -2.04 -41.07 14.16
CA GLU A 755 -1.38 -42.38 14.13
C GLU A 755 0.14 -42.22 13.95
N LYS A 756 0.93 -42.98 14.72
CA LYS A 756 2.40 -42.90 14.70
C LYS A 756 3.00 -42.99 13.29
N SER A 757 2.51 -43.90 12.46
CA SER A 757 3.03 -44.11 11.10
C SER A 757 2.82 -42.87 10.21
N ILE A 758 1.68 -42.20 10.37
CA ILE A 758 1.31 -40.98 9.65
C ILE A 758 2.13 -39.80 10.17
N TYR A 759 2.22 -39.63 11.50
CA TYR A 759 3.01 -38.57 12.12
C TYR A 759 4.48 -38.62 11.70
N GLU A 760 5.10 -39.81 11.74
CA GLU A 760 6.48 -40.02 11.30
C GLU A 760 6.67 -39.79 9.78
N SER A 761 5.60 -39.88 8.98
CA SER A 761 5.63 -39.50 7.56
C SER A 761 5.61 -37.98 7.39
N TYR A 762 4.87 -37.26 8.23
CA TYR A 762 4.81 -35.79 8.22
C TYR A 762 6.15 -35.15 8.57
N LEU A 763 6.84 -35.70 9.57
CA LEU A 763 8.19 -35.24 9.94
C LEU A 763 9.22 -35.36 8.80
N LYS A 764 8.96 -36.15 7.75
CA LYS A 764 9.85 -36.29 6.59
C LYS A 764 9.55 -35.28 5.48
N ILE A 765 8.39 -34.62 5.54
CA ILE A 765 7.93 -33.65 4.54
C ILE A 765 8.33 -32.24 4.96
N ILE A 766 8.21 -31.92 6.25
CA ILE A 766 8.41 -30.57 6.80
C ILE A 766 9.88 -30.27 7.13
N SER A 767 10.17 -28.99 7.35
CA SER A 767 11.51 -28.51 7.73
C SER A 767 11.93 -29.03 9.11
N ASP A 768 13.25 -29.07 9.38
CA ASP A 768 13.77 -29.48 10.69
C ASP A 768 13.26 -28.58 11.84
N SER A 769 13.13 -27.27 11.59
CA SER A 769 12.59 -26.32 12.56
C SER A 769 11.11 -26.60 12.85
N ASP A 770 10.31 -26.85 11.81
CA ASP A 770 8.88 -27.16 11.98
C ASP A 770 8.65 -28.54 12.58
N ALA A 771 9.52 -29.51 12.30
CA ALA A 771 9.52 -30.81 12.96
C ALA A 771 9.79 -30.69 14.46
N GLN A 772 10.75 -29.86 14.86
CA GLN A 772 11.02 -29.57 16.26
C GLN A 772 9.84 -28.86 16.92
N PHE A 773 9.25 -27.88 16.23
CA PHE A 773 8.06 -27.17 16.69
C PHE A 773 6.88 -28.14 16.88
N LEU A 774 6.53 -28.94 15.88
CA LEU A 774 5.44 -29.92 15.95
C LEU A 774 5.64 -30.91 17.11
N ASN A 775 6.85 -31.42 17.30
CA ASN A 775 7.19 -32.34 18.40
C ASN A 775 7.06 -31.70 19.79
N SER A 776 7.08 -30.37 19.92
CA SER A 776 6.83 -29.71 21.20
C SER A 776 5.35 -29.75 21.62
N PHE A 777 4.44 -29.91 20.65
CA PHE A 777 2.99 -29.94 20.90
C PHE A 777 2.39 -31.35 20.98
N TYR A 778 3.08 -32.39 20.50
CA TYR A 778 2.57 -33.76 20.50
C TYR A 778 3.45 -34.73 21.29
N THR A 779 2.82 -35.58 22.10
CA THR A 779 3.50 -36.66 22.84
C THR A 779 3.02 -38.02 22.36
N LEU A 780 3.97 -38.92 22.07
CA LEU A 780 3.68 -40.31 21.73
C LEU A 780 3.06 -41.04 22.93
N THR A 781 1.82 -41.51 22.77
CA THR A 781 1.07 -42.27 23.76
C THR A 781 0.52 -43.55 23.11
N GLY A 782 1.13 -44.70 23.41
CA GLY A 782 0.79 -45.95 22.71
C GLY A 782 1.25 -45.91 21.24
N ASP A 783 0.30 -46.09 20.31
CA ASP A 783 0.55 -46.12 18.86
C ASP A 783 0.16 -44.80 18.15
N SER A 784 -0.12 -43.73 18.91
CA SER A 784 -0.52 -42.43 18.37
C SER A 784 0.15 -41.27 19.10
N TYR A 785 0.36 -40.16 18.40
CA TYR A 785 0.78 -38.88 18.97
C TYR A 785 -0.45 -38.08 19.39
N ILE A 786 -0.46 -37.60 20.63
CA ILE A 786 -1.58 -36.87 21.23
C ILE A 786 -1.17 -35.43 21.48
N LEU A 787 -2.05 -34.48 21.16
CA LEU A 787 -1.84 -33.06 21.41
C LEU A 787 -1.78 -32.77 22.92
N ASN A 788 -0.70 -32.12 23.36
CA ASN A 788 -0.37 -31.89 24.77
C ASN A 788 -1.31 -30.87 25.45
N THR A 789 -1.77 -29.89 24.68
CA THR A 789 -2.55 -28.73 25.16
C THR A 789 -3.85 -28.64 24.37
N PRO A 790 -5.01 -28.46 25.01
CA PRO A 790 -6.27 -28.18 24.32
C PRO A 790 -6.16 -26.98 23.38
N ILE A 791 -6.81 -27.06 22.21
CA ILE A 791 -6.69 -26.05 21.14
C ILE A 791 -7.12 -24.65 21.63
N ASP A 792 -8.13 -24.57 22.49
CA ASP A 792 -8.66 -23.34 23.08
C ASP A 792 -7.69 -22.65 24.08
N GLN A 793 -6.58 -23.31 24.43
CA GLN A 793 -5.53 -22.78 25.30
C GLN A 793 -4.23 -22.45 24.56
N LEU A 794 -4.18 -22.70 23.25
CA LEU A 794 -3.03 -22.35 22.41
C LEU A 794 -3.03 -20.86 22.09
N LYS A 795 -1.84 -20.28 21.89
CA LYS A 795 -1.71 -18.91 21.37
C LYS A 795 -2.11 -18.90 19.90
N ASP A 796 -2.67 -17.79 19.42
CA ASP A 796 -3.07 -17.65 18.01
C ASP A 796 -1.91 -17.91 17.04
N GLU A 797 -0.71 -17.43 17.37
CA GLU A 797 0.50 -17.66 16.57
C GLU A 797 0.85 -19.16 16.45
N ASP A 798 0.70 -19.91 17.55
CA ASP A 798 0.95 -21.37 17.57
C ASP A 798 -0.09 -22.11 16.72
N VAL A 799 -1.36 -21.69 16.79
CA VAL A 799 -2.45 -22.25 15.97
C VAL A 799 -2.20 -22.01 14.50
N LEU A 800 -1.77 -20.81 14.11
CA LEU A 800 -1.43 -20.48 12.72
C LEU A 800 -0.26 -21.32 12.22
N GLN A 801 0.82 -21.45 13.01
CA GLN A 801 1.98 -22.26 12.61
C GLN A 801 1.65 -23.76 12.50
N LEU A 802 0.87 -24.31 13.45
CA LEU A 802 0.38 -25.70 13.35
C LEU A 802 -0.50 -25.89 12.11
N THR A 803 -1.42 -24.97 11.83
CA THR A 803 -2.28 -25.02 10.64
C THR A 803 -1.46 -25.05 9.36
N TYR A 804 -0.46 -24.17 9.25
CA TYR A 804 0.49 -24.14 8.13
C TYR A 804 1.25 -25.47 7.95
N ILE A 805 1.72 -26.09 9.04
CA ILE A 805 2.38 -27.40 8.99
C ILE A 805 1.42 -28.45 8.42
N PHE A 806 0.17 -28.48 8.88
CA PHE A 806 -0.83 -29.44 8.39
C PHE A 806 -1.23 -29.20 6.93
N ILE A 807 -1.26 -27.94 6.46
CA ILE A 807 -1.41 -27.60 5.04
C ILE A 807 -0.22 -28.15 4.23
N SER A 808 1.00 -27.97 4.72
CA SER A 808 2.24 -28.37 4.03
C SER A 808 2.35 -29.88 3.80
N VAL A 809 1.81 -30.67 4.72
CA VAL A 809 1.75 -32.15 4.61
C VAL A 809 0.48 -32.65 3.94
N SER A 810 -0.35 -31.74 3.41
CA SER A 810 -1.65 -32.04 2.78
C SER A 810 -2.58 -32.86 3.70
N TYR A 811 -2.59 -32.54 4.99
CA TYR A 811 -3.46 -33.21 5.95
C TYR A 811 -4.92 -33.04 5.54
N ASN A 812 -5.65 -34.15 5.45
CA ASN A 812 -7.05 -34.14 5.09
C ASN A 812 -7.87 -34.93 6.12
N PRO A 813 -8.57 -34.24 7.04
CA PRO A 813 -9.37 -34.88 8.08
C PRO A 813 -10.67 -35.49 7.54
N SER A 814 -11.00 -35.32 6.24
CA SER A 814 -12.18 -35.92 5.60
C SER A 814 -12.13 -37.45 5.51
N HIS A 815 -11.13 -38.10 6.14
CA HIS A 815 -10.98 -39.54 6.31
C HIS A 815 -11.28 -40.37 5.03
N GLY A 816 -10.79 -39.90 3.89
CA GLY A 816 -10.77 -40.67 2.65
C GLY A 816 -11.92 -40.44 1.67
N SER A 817 -12.90 -39.56 1.94
CA SER A 817 -13.98 -39.26 0.97
C SER A 817 -13.49 -38.51 -0.26
N LEU A 818 -12.59 -37.54 -0.09
CA LEU A 818 -11.88 -36.85 -1.17
C LEU A 818 -10.37 -37.07 -0.95
N ARG A 819 -9.69 -37.68 -1.91
CA ARG A 819 -8.23 -37.96 -1.82
C ARG A 819 -7.48 -37.21 -2.91
N TYR A 820 -6.83 -36.13 -2.52
CA TYR A 820 -6.04 -35.27 -3.39
C TYR A 820 -4.59 -35.74 -3.51
N THR A 821 -4.00 -35.55 -4.70
CA THR A 821 -2.56 -35.66 -4.93
C THR A 821 -1.98 -34.27 -5.21
N GLY A 822 -1.20 -33.74 -4.27
CA GLY A 822 -0.58 -32.40 -4.32
C GLY A 822 -0.70 -31.68 -2.98
N ILE A 823 -0.33 -30.39 -2.93
CA ILE A 823 -0.44 -29.52 -1.76
C ILE A 823 -1.70 -28.64 -1.89
N ALA A 824 -2.40 -28.46 -0.78
CA ALA A 824 -3.62 -27.66 -0.71
C ALA A 824 -3.43 -26.23 -1.26
N PHE A 825 -4.51 -25.68 -1.82
CA PHE A 825 -4.55 -24.31 -2.31
C PHE A 825 -4.43 -23.33 -1.12
N SER A 826 -3.77 -22.20 -1.31
CA SER A 826 -3.73 -21.16 -0.27
C SER A 826 -5.10 -20.52 -0.09
N MET A 827 -5.58 -20.41 1.15
CA MET A 827 -6.89 -19.79 1.45
C MET A 827 -6.99 -18.32 1.02
N ALA A 828 -5.86 -17.65 0.74
CA ALA A 828 -5.87 -16.30 0.20
C ALA A 828 -6.32 -16.22 -1.27
N GLY A 829 -6.30 -17.34 -2.02
CA GLY A 829 -6.60 -17.37 -3.44
C GLY A 829 -7.78 -18.23 -3.86
N ILE A 830 -8.62 -18.66 -2.91
CA ILE A 830 -9.84 -19.41 -3.18
C ILE A 830 -11.00 -18.86 -2.36
N GLN A 831 -12.12 -18.56 -3.03
CA GLN A 831 -13.33 -18.01 -2.44
C GLN A 831 -14.55 -18.87 -2.83
N SER A 832 -15.54 -18.97 -1.95
CA SER A 832 -16.85 -19.53 -2.27
C SER A 832 -17.89 -18.44 -2.16
N TRP A 833 -18.61 -18.18 -3.24
CA TRP A 833 -19.62 -17.13 -3.30
C TRP A 833 -20.93 -17.61 -2.65
N PHE A 834 -21.53 -16.75 -1.82
CA PHE A 834 -22.84 -17.02 -1.19
C PHE A 834 -23.84 -15.90 -1.44
N LYS A 835 -23.34 -14.66 -1.48
CA LYS A 835 -24.07 -13.44 -1.79
C LYS A 835 -23.08 -12.43 -2.37
N ASN A 836 -23.60 -11.34 -2.95
CA ASN A 836 -22.75 -10.21 -3.29
C ASN A 836 -21.99 -9.74 -2.04
N PRO A 837 -20.66 -9.61 -2.11
CA PRO A 837 -19.87 -9.16 -0.96
C PRO A 837 -20.21 -7.70 -0.63
N TRP A 838 -19.72 -7.12 0.46
CA TRP A 838 -19.70 -5.67 0.70
C TRP A 838 -18.31 -5.33 1.22
N LEU A 839 -17.52 -4.60 0.41
CA LEU A 839 -16.07 -4.45 0.62
C LEU A 839 -15.71 -2.97 0.65
N PRO A 840 -16.07 -2.24 1.73
CA PRO A 840 -15.83 -0.81 1.84
C PRO A 840 -14.32 -0.53 1.81
N PHE A 841 -13.89 0.39 0.94
CA PHE A 841 -12.47 0.73 0.78
C PHE A 841 -12.21 2.24 0.79
N SER A 842 -13.21 3.05 0.45
CA SER A 842 -13.10 4.51 0.49
C SER A 842 -14.30 5.15 1.18
N LEU A 843 -14.07 6.37 1.63
CA LEU A 843 -15.02 7.19 2.36
C LEU A 843 -15.01 8.59 1.78
N LYS A 844 -16.18 9.09 1.40
CA LYS A 844 -16.38 10.48 1.00
C LYS A 844 -17.03 11.19 2.16
N TRP A 845 -16.50 12.34 2.54
CA TRP A 845 -17.05 13.14 3.62
C TRP A 845 -17.38 14.53 3.11
N ARG A 846 -18.41 15.11 3.69
CA ARG A 846 -18.76 16.52 3.55
C ARG A 846 -19.06 17.08 4.92
N VAL A 847 -18.52 18.27 5.19
CA VAL A 847 -18.78 18.99 6.43
C VAL A 847 -19.32 20.38 6.13
N TYR A 848 -20.17 20.85 7.04
CA TYR A 848 -20.49 22.25 7.17
C TYR A 848 -19.60 22.86 8.24
N PHE A 849 -18.88 23.90 7.89
CA PHE A 849 -18.05 24.69 8.79
C PHE A 849 -18.68 26.06 9.00
N TYR A 850 -18.71 26.48 10.26
CA TYR A 850 -19.24 27.74 10.74
C TYR A 850 -18.11 28.46 11.48
N PRO A 851 -17.34 29.32 10.79
CA PRO A 851 -16.26 30.05 11.43
C PRO A 851 -16.81 31.04 12.46
N LEU A 852 -16.01 31.41 13.45
CA LEU A 852 -16.39 32.49 14.38
C LEU A 852 -16.52 33.85 13.69
N ASP A 853 -15.71 34.09 12.66
CA ASP A 853 -15.80 35.26 11.79
C ASP A 853 -15.38 34.89 10.36
N LEU A 854 -15.96 35.56 9.36
CA LEU A 854 -15.77 35.24 7.95
C LEU A 854 -14.92 36.30 7.26
N ILE A 855 -13.80 35.88 6.66
CA ILE A 855 -13.03 36.74 5.74
C ILE A 855 -13.77 36.80 4.41
N LYS A 856 -14.30 37.95 4.03
CA LYS A 856 -14.96 38.10 2.71
C LYS A 856 -13.92 38.35 1.63
N PRO A 857 -14.21 37.98 0.36
CA PRO A 857 -13.34 38.35 -0.75
C PRO A 857 -13.09 39.87 -0.79
N GLY A 858 -11.83 40.27 -0.63
CA GLY A 858 -11.40 41.67 -0.62
C GLY A 858 -11.26 42.32 0.76
N ASP A 859 -11.53 41.59 1.86
CA ASP A 859 -11.26 42.08 3.22
C ASP A 859 -9.76 41.98 3.58
N ASP A 860 -9.28 42.85 4.48
CA ASP A 860 -7.89 42.90 4.96
C ASP A 860 -7.54 41.78 5.99
N GLY A 861 -8.44 40.80 6.19
CA GLY A 861 -8.28 39.66 7.11
C GLY A 861 -8.97 39.85 8.47
N TYR A 862 -8.53 39.09 9.47
CA TYR A 862 -9.05 39.16 10.84
C TYR A 862 -8.63 40.44 11.57
N THR A 863 -9.41 40.88 12.56
CA THR A 863 -8.99 41.98 13.43
C THR A 863 -7.75 41.58 14.26
N HIS A 864 -6.89 42.56 14.58
CA HIS A 864 -5.66 42.30 15.33
C HIS A 864 -5.88 41.69 16.73
N ASP A 865 -7.08 41.86 17.30
CA ASP A 865 -7.51 41.36 18.60
C ASP A 865 -8.45 40.15 18.51
N PHE A 866 -8.62 39.54 17.33
CA PHE A 866 -9.58 38.46 17.08
C PHE A 866 -9.50 37.32 18.10
N ILE A 867 -8.30 36.80 18.39
CA ILE A 867 -8.12 35.74 19.40
C ILE A 867 -8.35 36.27 20.81
N THR A 868 -7.68 37.36 21.19
CA THR A 868 -7.68 37.89 22.56
C THR A 868 -9.02 38.49 22.99
N SER A 869 -9.89 38.85 22.05
CA SER A 869 -11.25 39.34 22.32
C SER A 869 -12.26 38.21 22.55
N GLN A 870 -11.96 36.99 22.07
CA GLN A 870 -12.87 35.84 22.12
C GLN A 870 -12.38 34.73 23.07
N PHE A 871 -11.10 34.71 23.42
CA PHE A 871 -10.46 33.66 24.22
C PHE A 871 -9.62 34.21 25.36
N HIS A 872 -9.65 33.50 26.48
CA HIS A 872 -8.66 33.63 27.54
C HIS A 872 -7.54 32.61 27.31
N ILE A 873 -6.29 33.09 27.27
CA ILE A 873 -5.10 32.27 27.07
C ILE A 873 -4.59 31.82 28.44
N GLY A 874 -4.82 30.55 28.78
CA GLY A 874 -4.26 29.89 29.97
C GLY A 874 -2.90 29.21 29.69
N ASP A 875 -2.41 28.42 30.64
CA ASP A 875 -1.11 27.75 30.53
C ASP A 875 -1.13 26.59 29.52
N THR A 876 -2.24 25.83 29.45
CA THR A 876 -2.42 24.68 28.54
C THR A 876 -3.73 24.72 27.74
N ASN A 877 -4.60 25.70 28.00
CA ASN A 877 -5.94 25.80 27.43
C ASN A 877 -6.26 27.19 26.83
N LEU A 878 -7.18 27.20 25.87
CA LEU A 878 -7.81 28.40 25.32
C LEU A 878 -9.29 28.38 25.68
N ASP A 879 -9.67 29.13 26.71
CA ASP A 879 -11.05 29.15 27.18
C ASP A 879 -11.86 30.17 26.38
N TYR A 880 -12.95 29.72 25.76
CA TYR A 880 -13.85 30.61 25.04
C TYR A 880 -14.61 31.52 26.01
N ILE A 881 -14.45 32.84 25.85
CA ILE A 881 -15.10 33.89 26.65
C ILE A 881 -16.05 34.77 25.84
N GLY A 882 -16.18 34.49 24.54
CA GLY A 882 -17.09 35.21 23.65
C GLY A 882 -18.58 34.93 23.94
N PRO A 883 -19.50 35.67 23.31
CA PRO A 883 -20.93 35.45 23.46
C PRO A 883 -21.34 34.07 22.93
N PRO A 884 -22.48 33.49 23.36
CA PRO A 884 -22.97 32.24 22.78
C PRO A 884 -23.13 32.34 21.26
N VAL A 885 -22.50 31.43 20.52
CA VAL A 885 -22.55 31.38 19.04
C VAL A 885 -23.47 30.26 18.59
N THR A 886 -24.33 30.54 17.61
CA THR A 886 -25.21 29.57 16.96
C THR A 886 -24.81 29.41 15.48
N PRO A 887 -24.88 28.21 14.88
CA PRO A 887 -24.40 27.98 13.52
C PRO A 887 -25.32 28.74 12.55
N GLY A 888 -24.73 29.57 11.69
CA GLY A 888 -25.43 30.31 10.64
C GLY A 888 -25.31 31.84 10.71
N GLU A 889 -24.84 32.42 11.82
CA GLU A 889 -24.65 33.88 11.93
C GLU A 889 -23.50 34.41 11.06
N ALA A 890 -22.49 33.59 10.77
CA ALA A 890 -21.35 33.91 9.90
C ALA A 890 -21.44 33.33 8.46
N GLY A 891 -22.55 32.65 8.12
CA GLY A 891 -22.72 31.91 6.86
C GLY A 891 -22.16 30.48 6.92
N ILE A 892 -22.76 29.58 6.13
CA ILE A 892 -22.37 28.15 6.08
C ILE A 892 -21.31 27.95 5.00
N GLN A 893 -20.17 27.38 5.36
CA GLN A 893 -19.13 26.99 4.42
C GLN A 893 -19.14 25.47 4.26
N GLN A 894 -18.99 24.98 3.03
CA GLN A 894 -19.02 23.55 2.74
C GLN A 894 -17.65 23.09 2.25
N TYR A 895 -17.16 22.01 2.84
CA TYR A 895 -15.92 21.34 2.45
C TYR A 895 -16.18 19.85 2.29
N ASP A 896 -15.47 19.21 1.36
CA ASP A 896 -15.61 17.80 1.06
C ASP A 896 -14.33 17.21 0.49
N ASN A 897 -14.11 15.92 0.77
CA ASN A 897 -13.03 15.15 0.18
C ASN A 897 -13.31 13.64 0.20
N THR A 898 -12.46 12.87 -0.48
CA THR A 898 -12.45 11.40 -0.46
C THR A 898 -11.18 10.91 0.24
N ILE A 899 -11.31 9.89 1.08
CA ILE A 899 -10.24 9.28 1.88
C ILE A 899 -10.32 7.75 1.79
N PHE A 900 -9.18 7.07 1.75
CA PHE A 900 -9.13 5.60 1.81
C PHE A 900 -9.26 5.12 3.24
N LEU A 901 -9.93 3.99 3.42
CA LEU A 901 -10.16 3.40 4.73
C LEU A 901 -9.02 2.47 5.13
N THR A 902 -8.51 2.60 6.35
CA THR A 902 -7.43 1.74 6.89
C THR A 902 -7.78 1.17 8.27
N PRO A 903 -7.45 -0.10 8.58
CA PRO A 903 -7.87 -0.77 9.82
C PRO A 903 -6.98 -0.52 11.06
N HIS A 904 -5.98 0.37 10.98
CA HIS A 904 -4.85 0.36 11.92
C HIS A 904 -5.16 0.73 13.39
N ALA A 905 -6.15 1.58 13.67
CA ALA A 905 -6.37 2.08 15.04
C ALA A 905 -6.81 0.99 16.03
N ASN A 906 -7.64 0.04 15.60
CA ASN A 906 -8.11 -1.04 16.45
C ASN A 906 -6.97 -1.99 16.84
N ILE A 907 -6.12 -2.35 15.87
CA ILE A 907 -5.00 -3.27 16.07
C ILE A 907 -4.03 -2.73 17.12
N ASN A 908 -3.68 -1.44 17.03
CA ASN A 908 -2.73 -0.83 17.96
C ASN A 908 -3.28 -0.76 19.38
N LEU A 909 -4.55 -0.32 19.57
CA LEU A 909 -5.12 -0.25 20.92
C LEU A 909 -5.25 -1.62 21.57
N ARG A 910 -5.72 -2.65 20.84
CA ARG A 910 -5.80 -4.02 21.37
C ARG A 910 -4.44 -4.51 21.85
N LYS A 911 -3.39 -4.24 21.08
CA LYS A 911 -2.01 -4.58 21.45
C LYS A 911 -1.56 -3.83 22.71
N GLN A 912 -1.84 -2.53 22.81
CA GLN A 912 -1.51 -1.72 23.99
C GLN A 912 -2.24 -2.20 25.25
N LEU A 913 -3.55 -2.49 25.14
CA LEU A 913 -4.36 -3.04 26.23
C LEU A 913 -3.82 -4.40 26.70
N SER A 914 -3.58 -5.32 25.78
CA SER A 914 -3.01 -6.64 26.10
C SER A 914 -1.66 -6.49 26.82
N ASN A 915 -0.75 -5.69 26.25
CA ASN A 915 0.57 -5.46 26.83
C ASN A 915 0.49 -4.87 28.24
N PHE A 916 -0.42 -3.91 28.48
CA PHE A 916 -0.59 -3.31 29.80
C PHE A 916 -1.16 -4.32 30.82
N ILE A 917 -2.17 -5.09 30.43
CA ILE A 917 -2.78 -6.15 31.27
C ILE A 917 -1.73 -7.20 31.66
N ASP A 918 -0.88 -7.60 30.70
CA ASP A 918 0.18 -8.58 30.91
C ASP A 918 1.30 -8.04 31.80
N GLN A 919 1.66 -6.76 31.64
CA GLN A 919 2.72 -6.11 32.42
C GLN A 919 2.29 -5.78 33.86
N TYR A 920 1.00 -5.44 34.08
CA TYR A 920 0.48 -5.02 35.39
C TYR A 920 -0.70 -5.91 35.86
N PRO A 921 -0.47 -7.22 36.14
CA PRO A 921 -1.54 -8.19 36.38
C PRO A 921 -2.31 -8.00 37.70
N LYS A 922 -1.89 -7.05 38.55
CA LYS A 922 -2.49 -6.71 39.86
C LYS A 922 -3.07 -5.30 39.89
N ASP A 923 -3.13 -4.61 38.76
CA ASP A 923 -3.64 -3.24 38.68
C ASP A 923 -5.13 -3.20 39.03
N PRO A 924 -5.60 -2.23 39.84
CA PRO A 924 -7.01 -2.11 40.21
C PRO A 924 -8.00 -2.01 39.03
N ILE A 925 -7.58 -1.46 37.88
CA ILE A 925 -8.47 -1.27 36.71
C ILE A 925 -8.39 -2.42 35.69
N LYS A 926 -7.70 -3.52 36.02
CA LYS A 926 -7.47 -4.63 35.09
C LYS A 926 -8.76 -5.26 34.59
N ASP A 927 -9.74 -5.49 35.47
CA ASP A 927 -10.97 -6.18 35.10
C ASP A 927 -11.80 -5.32 34.13
N GLU A 928 -11.77 -4.00 34.30
CA GLU A 928 -12.33 -3.01 33.39
C GLU A 928 -11.60 -3.02 32.04
N LEU A 929 -10.26 -3.06 32.01
CA LEU A 929 -9.49 -3.15 30.76
C LEU A 929 -9.73 -4.47 30.01
N VAL A 930 -9.88 -5.59 30.73
CA VAL A 930 -10.25 -6.90 30.14
C VAL A 930 -11.67 -6.84 29.57
N TYR A 931 -12.60 -6.20 30.28
CA TYR A 931 -13.96 -5.98 29.79
C TYR A 931 -13.96 -5.15 28.50
N ILE A 932 -13.21 -4.05 28.46
CA ILE A 932 -13.07 -3.19 27.27
C ILE A 932 -12.44 -3.96 26.10
N LEU A 933 -11.38 -4.74 26.36
CA LEU A 933 -10.73 -5.57 25.34
C LEU A 933 -11.70 -6.60 24.74
N GLY A 934 -12.52 -7.24 25.59
CA GLY A 934 -13.59 -8.14 25.14
C GLY A 934 -14.63 -7.44 24.27
N LYS A 935 -15.05 -6.22 24.62
CA LYS A 935 -16.00 -5.44 23.80
C LYS A 935 -15.43 -4.96 22.47
N LEU A 936 -14.13 -4.68 22.42
CA LEU A 936 -13.45 -4.38 21.16
C LEU A 936 -13.40 -5.58 20.22
N ALA A 937 -13.38 -6.81 20.75
CA ALA A 937 -13.39 -8.04 19.96
C ALA A 937 -14.69 -8.23 19.14
N ASP A 938 -15.83 -7.78 19.70
CA ASP A 938 -17.16 -8.09 19.18
C ASP A 938 -17.57 -7.32 17.92
N LYS A 939 -16.92 -6.18 17.60
CA LYS A 939 -17.32 -5.34 16.46
C LYS A 939 -16.11 -4.73 15.72
N PRO A 940 -16.15 -4.66 14.37
CA PRO A 940 -15.12 -3.98 13.61
C PRO A 940 -15.17 -2.47 13.89
N VAL A 941 -13.98 -1.87 13.90
CA VAL A 941 -13.74 -0.45 14.15
C VAL A 941 -12.82 0.08 13.07
N LEU A 942 -13.19 1.22 12.49
CA LEU A 942 -12.41 1.86 11.44
C LEU A 942 -12.23 3.34 11.77
N SER A 943 -10.99 3.84 11.66
CA SER A 943 -10.69 5.26 11.91
C SER A 943 -10.08 5.88 10.67
N GLN A 944 -10.52 7.08 10.30
CA GLN A 944 -9.91 7.84 9.22
C GLN A 944 -9.96 9.33 9.52
N ALA A 945 -8.81 10.01 9.36
CA ALA A 945 -8.74 11.46 9.39
C ALA A 945 -9.58 12.06 8.27
N LEU A 946 -10.21 13.22 8.51
CA LEU A 946 -10.84 14.07 7.50
C LEU A 946 -9.76 14.76 6.64
N SER A 947 -8.84 13.95 6.11
CA SER A 947 -7.64 14.39 5.41
C SER A 947 -8.00 15.34 4.29
N GLY A 948 -7.34 16.49 4.25
CA GLY A 948 -7.63 17.55 3.28
C GLY A 948 -8.49 18.68 3.82
N LEU A 949 -9.01 18.59 5.06
CA LEU A 949 -9.82 19.66 5.65
C LEU A 949 -8.98 20.93 5.87
N ASN A 950 -7.80 20.82 6.47
CA ASN A 950 -6.90 21.96 6.63
C ASN A 950 -6.52 22.59 5.29
N GLU A 951 -6.22 21.78 4.26
CA GLU A 951 -5.97 22.29 2.91
C GLU A 951 -7.20 23.00 2.33
N ALA A 952 -8.40 22.46 2.54
CA ALA A 952 -9.65 23.06 2.08
C ALA A 952 -9.91 24.42 2.71
N LEU A 953 -9.60 24.58 4.00
CA LEU A 953 -9.63 25.88 4.69
C LEU A 953 -8.62 26.89 4.11
N LEU A 954 -7.55 26.43 3.47
CA LEU A 954 -6.57 27.26 2.75
C LEU A 954 -6.88 27.39 1.25
N MET A 955 -8.11 27.05 0.82
CA MET A 955 -8.55 27.06 -0.59
C MET A 955 -7.80 26.07 -1.51
N HIS A 956 -7.35 24.95 -0.95
CA HIS A 956 -6.70 23.88 -1.69
C HIS A 956 -7.52 22.59 -1.63
N ARG A 957 -7.39 21.74 -2.65
CA ARG A 957 -7.95 20.38 -2.65
C ARG A 957 -6.88 19.38 -3.05
N LYS A 958 -6.83 18.26 -2.31
CA LYS A 958 -6.01 17.10 -2.65
C LYS A 958 -6.84 16.16 -3.52
N ASP A 959 -6.46 16.01 -4.77
CA ASP A 959 -7.10 15.10 -5.72
C ASP A 959 -6.09 14.72 -6.81
N LEU A 960 -6.45 13.81 -7.74
CA LEU A 960 -5.59 13.44 -8.88
C LEU A 960 -5.04 14.71 -9.56
N GLN A 961 -3.73 14.78 -9.78
CA GLN A 961 -3.08 15.87 -10.50
C GLN A 961 -2.53 15.39 -11.83
N LEU A 962 -2.93 16.07 -12.91
CA LEU A 962 -2.30 15.89 -14.21
C LEU A 962 -0.97 16.65 -14.25
N PRO A 963 0.00 16.19 -15.07
CA PRO A 963 1.20 16.97 -15.34
C PRO A 963 0.85 18.36 -15.88
N VAL A 964 1.63 19.38 -15.50
CA VAL A 964 1.51 20.73 -16.06
C VAL A 964 1.78 20.68 -17.55
N ALA A 965 0.73 20.82 -18.36
CA ALA A 965 0.81 20.68 -19.80
C ALA A 965 -0.40 21.27 -20.52
N ASP A 966 -0.21 21.64 -21.78
CA ASP A 966 -1.30 21.97 -22.69
C ASP A 966 -1.18 21.07 -23.94
N PRO A 967 -2.09 20.09 -24.12
CA PRO A 967 -2.02 19.20 -25.27
C PRO A 967 -2.43 19.88 -26.58
N ARG A 968 -3.05 21.06 -26.52
CA ARG A 968 -3.51 21.77 -27.71
C ARG A 968 -2.35 22.49 -28.38
N THR A 969 -2.16 22.23 -29.66
CA THR A 969 -1.20 22.99 -30.48
C THR A 969 -1.72 24.43 -30.71
N GLY A 970 -0.90 25.43 -30.39
CA GLY A 970 -1.28 26.86 -30.47
C GLY A 970 -0.24 27.82 -29.91
N ASP A 971 -0.57 29.13 -29.87
CA ASP A 971 0.36 30.23 -29.52
C ASP A 971 1.02 30.09 -28.13
N PHE A 972 0.34 29.42 -27.19
CA PHE A 972 0.84 29.21 -25.83
C PHE A 972 1.37 27.78 -25.57
N TYR A 973 1.44 26.93 -26.59
CA TYR A 973 1.93 25.55 -26.43
C TYR A 973 3.35 25.50 -25.86
N GLY A 974 4.28 26.25 -26.44
CA GLY A 974 5.66 26.34 -25.95
C GLY A 974 5.75 27.01 -24.58
N PHE A 975 4.92 28.03 -24.33
CA PHE A 975 4.86 28.68 -23.02
C PHE A 975 4.48 27.69 -21.91
N THR A 976 3.39 26.94 -22.05
CA THR A 976 2.98 25.97 -21.04
C THR A 976 3.97 24.80 -20.94
N ASN A 977 4.29 24.14 -22.06
CA ASN A 977 4.98 22.86 -22.05
C ASN A 977 6.50 22.98 -21.87
N GLU A 978 7.12 24.08 -22.31
CA GLU A 978 8.58 24.25 -22.30
C GLU A 978 9.08 25.27 -21.25
N ILE A 979 8.22 26.19 -20.81
CA ILE A 979 8.59 27.24 -19.84
C ILE A 979 7.94 27.01 -18.48
N VAL A 980 6.61 26.88 -18.41
CA VAL A 980 5.90 26.74 -17.13
C VAL A 980 6.12 25.36 -16.51
N SER A 981 5.97 24.29 -17.30
CA SER A 981 6.07 22.91 -16.80
C SER A 981 7.40 22.62 -16.07
N PRO A 982 8.59 22.95 -16.64
CA PRO A 982 9.86 22.75 -15.91
C PRO A 982 10.02 23.67 -14.69
N ALA A 983 9.41 24.87 -14.71
CA ALA A 983 9.52 25.84 -13.62
C ALA A 983 8.66 25.45 -12.40
N VAL A 984 7.46 24.89 -12.62
CA VAL A 984 6.63 24.32 -11.54
C VAL A 984 7.30 23.10 -10.90
N HIS A 985 8.10 22.36 -11.66
CA HIS A 985 8.77 21.14 -11.19
C HIS A 985 7.74 20.13 -10.66
N ASN A 986 7.91 19.59 -9.45
CA ASN A 986 7.01 18.62 -8.83
C ASN A 986 6.06 19.27 -7.80
N GLN A 987 5.83 20.59 -7.90
CA GLN A 987 5.00 21.35 -6.94
C GLN A 987 3.53 21.48 -7.39
N ASN A 988 3.07 20.61 -8.29
CA ASN A 988 1.65 20.45 -8.64
C ASN A 988 0.96 19.45 -7.69
N ILE A 989 1.05 19.69 -6.37
CA ILE A 989 0.62 18.73 -5.34
C ILE A 989 -0.83 18.98 -4.90
N ASN A 990 -1.23 20.25 -4.81
CA ASN A 990 -2.56 20.66 -4.36
C ASN A 990 -3.27 21.47 -5.44
N MET A 991 -4.49 21.08 -5.80
CA MET A 991 -5.32 21.82 -6.74
C MET A 991 -5.88 23.09 -6.09
N PRO A 992 -5.82 24.25 -6.76
CA PRO A 992 -6.52 25.45 -6.30
C PRO A 992 -8.05 25.24 -6.31
N ALA A 993 -8.69 25.43 -5.16
CA ALA A 993 -10.13 25.31 -4.98
C ALA A 993 -10.76 26.70 -4.76
N THR A 994 -10.85 27.50 -5.82
CA THR A 994 -11.31 28.90 -5.75
C THR A 994 -12.75 29.09 -5.27
N GLY A 995 -13.55 28.02 -5.22
CA GLY A 995 -14.89 28.03 -4.64
C GLY A 995 -14.93 27.86 -3.11
N TYR A 996 -13.81 27.48 -2.49
CA TYR A 996 -13.69 27.36 -1.04
C TYR A 996 -13.41 28.71 -0.38
N ASN A 997 -13.82 28.85 0.88
CA ASN A 997 -13.54 30.04 1.68
C ASN A 997 -12.20 29.90 2.38
N PHE A 998 -11.50 31.03 2.51
CA PHE A 998 -10.20 31.11 3.17
C PHE A 998 -10.35 31.28 4.69
N ASN A 999 -9.77 30.37 5.47
CA ASN A 999 -9.76 30.36 6.93
C ASN A 999 -8.36 29.96 7.45
N PRO A 1000 -7.40 30.91 7.52
CA PRO A 1000 -6.04 30.64 7.98
C PRO A 1000 -5.96 30.40 9.50
N ILE A 1001 -7.02 30.76 10.24
CA ILE A 1001 -7.22 30.37 11.63
C ILE A 1001 -8.42 29.43 11.68
N ARG A 1002 -8.18 28.15 11.98
CA ARG A 1002 -9.23 27.15 12.20
C ARG A 1002 -9.86 27.40 13.56
N VAL A 1003 -11.04 28.02 13.58
CA VAL A 1003 -11.83 28.22 14.80
C VAL A 1003 -13.33 28.31 14.50
N GLY A 1004 -14.13 27.57 15.26
CA GLY A 1004 -15.59 27.64 15.13
C GLY A 1004 -16.27 26.30 15.35
N LEU A 1005 -17.42 26.12 14.69
CA LEU A 1005 -18.24 24.92 14.77
C LEU A 1005 -18.20 24.16 13.45
N MET A 1006 -18.28 22.83 13.55
CA MET A 1006 -18.37 21.93 12.42
C MET A 1006 -19.54 20.96 12.60
N GLN A 1007 -20.19 20.60 11.51
CA GLN A 1007 -21.19 19.54 11.45
C GLN A 1007 -20.86 18.61 10.28
N ILE A 1008 -21.00 17.30 10.50
CA ILE A 1008 -20.92 16.32 9.42
C ILE A 1008 -22.21 16.39 8.61
N ALA A 1009 -22.10 16.79 7.33
CA ALA A 1009 -23.24 16.96 6.44
C ALA A 1009 -23.67 15.62 5.84
N ASN A 1010 -22.73 14.90 5.22
CA ASN A 1010 -22.92 13.53 4.77
C ASN A 1010 -21.61 12.76 4.79
N VAL A 1011 -21.72 11.45 4.95
CA VAL A 1011 -20.62 10.49 4.89
C VAL A 1011 -21.05 9.38 3.94
N THR A 1012 -20.28 9.12 2.89
CA THR A 1012 -20.58 8.07 1.92
C THR A 1012 -19.47 7.03 1.95
N LEU A 1013 -19.81 5.81 2.35
CA LEU A 1013 -18.93 4.66 2.20
C LEU A 1013 -19.06 4.14 0.77
N VAL A 1014 -17.92 3.85 0.15
CA VAL A 1014 -17.86 3.28 -1.19
C VAL A 1014 -17.08 1.98 -1.15
N ASP A 1015 -17.63 0.96 -1.78
CA ASP A 1015 -16.99 -0.33 -1.89
C ASP A 1015 -16.22 -0.52 -3.20
N VAL A 1016 -15.44 -1.60 -3.27
CA VAL A 1016 -14.56 -1.87 -4.43
C VAL A 1016 -15.31 -1.97 -5.77
N PHE A 1017 -16.63 -2.17 -5.78
CA PHE A 1017 -17.44 -2.23 -7.00
C PHE A 1017 -18.16 -0.91 -7.32
N GLY A 1018 -17.99 0.13 -6.49
CA GLY A 1018 -18.60 1.45 -6.65
C GLY A 1018 -20.02 1.57 -6.08
N ARG A 1019 -20.43 0.66 -5.18
CA ARG A 1019 -21.69 0.79 -4.44
C ARG A 1019 -21.55 1.80 -3.32
N ASN A 1020 -22.56 2.64 -3.17
CA ASN A 1020 -22.57 3.71 -2.17
C ASN A 1020 -23.52 3.42 -1.02
N VAL A 1021 -23.05 3.68 0.20
CA VAL A 1021 -23.88 3.77 1.40
C VAL A 1021 -23.74 5.16 1.97
N VAL A 1022 -24.81 5.95 1.85
CA VAL A 1022 -24.86 7.34 2.27
C VAL A 1022 -25.46 7.44 3.67
N ILE A 1023 -24.73 8.09 4.57
CA ILE A 1023 -25.16 8.46 5.92
C ILE A 1023 -25.34 9.98 5.93
N ASP A 1024 -26.57 10.42 5.73
CA ASP A 1024 -26.93 11.84 5.74
C ASP A 1024 -27.17 12.32 7.16
N GLN A 1025 -26.53 13.45 7.53
CA GLN A 1025 -26.69 14.14 8.81
C GLN A 1025 -26.81 13.18 10.00
N PRO A 1026 -25.75 12.39 10.30
CA PRO A 1026 -25.81 11.35 11.32
C PRO A 1026 -26.37 11.89 12.63
N ALA A 1027 -27.49 11.32 13.08
CA ALA A 1027 -28.29 11.85 14.19
C ALA A 1027 -27.55 11.84 15.54
N LYS A 1028 -26.49 11.02 15.66
CA LYS A 1028 -25.67 10.88 16.86
C LYS A 1028 -24.20 10.71 16.49
N ILE A 1029 -23.36 11.64 16.95
CA ILE A 1029 -21.90 11.55 16.87
C ILE A 1029 -21.35 11.67 18.30
N TYR A 1030 -20.55 10.71 18.72
CA TYR A 1030 -19.81 10.77 19.98
C TYR A 1030 -18.59 11.68 19.77
N ARG A 1031 -18.47 12.76 20.53
CA ARG A 1031 -17.37 13.72 20.35
C ARG A 1031 -16.41 13.58 21.51
N ALA A 1032 -15.12 13.55 21.21
CA ALA A 1032 -14.09 13.67 22.23
C ALA A 1032 -14.32 14.95 23.06
N SER A 1033 -14.01 14.87 24.35
CA SER A 1033 -14.23 15.97 25.30
C SER A 1033 -13.51 17.26 24.87
N SER A 1034 -12.35 17.15 24.23
CA SER A 1034 -11.60 18.28 23.65
C SER A 1034 -12.28 18.97 22.45
N MET A 1035 -13.32 18.37 21.88
CA MET A 1035 -14.11 18.90 20.76
C MET A 1035 -15.53 19.30 21.17
N GLN A 1036 -15.76 19.53 22.47
CA GLN A 1036 -17.02 20.02 23.02
C GLN A 1036 -16.84 21.42 23.62
N GLN A 1037 -17.83 22.30 23.45
CA GLN A 1037 -17.84 23.63 24.07
C GLN A 1037 -19.26 23.99 24.51
N SER A 1038 -19.49 24.05 25.83
CA SER A 1038 -20.83 24.19 26.42
C SER A 1038 -21.53 25.51 26.12
N THR A 1039 -20.77 26.56 25.81
CA THR A 1039 -21.26 27.91 25.46
C THR A 1039 -21.68 28.04 23.99
N MET A 1040 -21.29 27.10 23.13
CA MET A 1040 -21.65 27.09 21.72
C MET A 1040 -22.82 26.14 21.45
N LEU A 1041 -23.83 26.60 20.70
CA LEU A 1041 -25.07 25.86 20.44
C LEU A 1041 -25.20 25.49 18.95
N PRO A 1042 -26.02 24.48 18.59
CA PRO A 1042 -26.57 23.47 19.49
C PRO A 1042 -25.44 22.61 20.06
N ALA A 1043 -25.60 22.13 21.30
CA ALA A 1043 -24.57 21.37 22.00
C ALA A 1043 -24.16 20.06 21.31
N SER A 1044 -24.71 19.72 20.15
CA SER A 1044 -24.38 18.57 19.30
C SER A 1044 -23.34 18.87 18.20
N THR A 1045 -22.94 20.13 17.98
CA THR A 1045 -21.92 20.51 16.98
C THR A 1045 -20.51 20.15 17.45
N ILE A 1046 -19.60 19.99 16.49
CA ILE A 1046 -18.19 19.68 16.77
C ILE A 1046 -17.45 21.01 16.94
N TYR A 1047 -16.81 21.22 18.09
CA TYR A 1047 -16.03 22.42 18.34
C TYR A 1047 -14.60 22.24 17.80
N LEU A 1048 -14.12 23.24 17.06
CA LEU A 1048 -12.73 23.33 16.61
C LEU A 1048 -12.06 24.51 17.33
N ALA A 1049 -11.12 24.20 18.22
CA ALA A 1049 -10.32 25.18 18.96
C ALA A 1049 -9.43 26.01 18.02
N PRO A 1050 -9.06 27.26 18.39
CA PRO A 1050 -8.22 28.12 17.57
C PRO A 1050 -6.86 27.50 17.25
N ARG A 1051 -6.57 27.33 15.96
CA ARG A 1051 -5.27 26.85 15.47
C ARG A 1051 -4.89 27.54 14.17
N LEU A 1052 -3.60 27.78 13.96
CA LEU A 1052 -3.10 28.19 12.65
C LEU A 1052 -3.22 27.00 11.71
N THR A 1053 -3.97 27.16 10.61
CA THR A 1053 -4.22 26.05 9.67
C THR A 1053 -2.94 25.67 8.92
N GLU A 1054 -2.09 26.65 8.63
CA GLU A 1054 -0.80 26.46 7.95
C GLU A 1054 0.30 26.00 8.92
N SER A 1055 1.20 25.15 8.42
CA SER A 1055 2.42 24.73 9.15
C SER A 1055 3.19 25.96 9.65
N SER A 1056 3.30 26.06 10.98
CA SER A 1056 3.85 27.25 11.65
C SER A 1056 4.85 26.86 12.72
N ARG A 1057 5.82 27.73 13.01
CA ARG A 1057 6.74 27.58 14.14
C ARG A 1057 7.05 28.91 14.80
N LEU A 1058 7.34 28.85 16.09
CA LEU A 1058 7.97 29.95 16.81
C LEU A 1058 9.43 29.59 17.04
N LEU A 1059 10.34 30.45 16.58
CA LEU A 1059 11.77 30.30 16.77
C LEU A 1059 12.23 31.27 17.85
N PHE A 1060 12.61 30.74 19.00
CA PHE A 1060 13.28 31.51 20.05
C PHE A 1060 14.78 31.54 19.76
N ARG A 1061 15.29 32.72 19.37
CA ARG A 1061 16.72 32.95 19.15
C ARG A 1061 17.30 33.65 20.35
N TRP A 1062 18.18 32.94 21.07
CA TRP A 1062 18.89 33.52 22.19
C TRP A 1062 20.07 34.31 21.65
N LEU A 1063 20.20 35.57 22.06
CA LEU A 1063 21.30 36.44 21.64
C LEU A 1063 22.33 36.53 22.76
N SER A 1064 23.60 36.75 22.39
CA SER A 1064 24.66 37.00 23.37
C SER A 1064 24.31 38.23 24.20
N ALA A 1065 24.48 38.14 25.52
CA ALA A 1065 24.26 39.26 26.42
C ALA A 1065 25.26 40.41 26.18
N ASP A 1066 26.42 40.12 25.58
CA ASP A 1066 27.47 41.10 25.27
C ASP A 1066 27.35 41.69 23.85
N ASP A 1067 26.65 41.01 22.93
CA ASP A 1067 26.44 41.44 21.54
C ASP A 1067 25.15 40.85 20.93
N ASP A 1068 24.11 41.68 20.82
CA ASP A 1068 22.80 41.30 20.24
C ASP A 1068 22.88 40.87 18.76
N THR A 1069 24.03 41.02 18.08
CA THR A 1069 24.24 40.53 16.71
C THR A 1069 24.72 39.07 16.64
N ILE A 1070 25.05 38.47 17.78
CA ILE A 1070 25.55 37.09 17.89
C ILE A 1070 24.45 36.21 18.49
N GLU A 1071 23.99 35.21 17.74
CA GLU A 1071 23.05 34.21 18.25
C GLU A 1071 23.81 33.15 19.07
N MET A 1072 23.38 32.93 20.31
CA MET A 1072 23.88 31.90 21.22
C MET A 1072 23.09 30.62 21.00
N ILE A 1073 23.74 29.60 20.46
CA ILE A 1073 23.14 28.27 20.35
C ILE A 1073 23.26 27.59 21.71
N LEU A 1074 22.16 27.52 22.44
CA LEU A 1074 22.06 26.80 23.69
C LEU A 1074 22.11 25.30 23.38
N LEU A 1075 23.21 24.64 23.74
CA LEU A 1075 23.29 23.18 23.80
C LEU A 1075 22.41 22.72 24.97
N LEU A 1076 21.13 22.47 24.70
CA LEU A 1076 20.28 21.76 25.66
C LEU A 1076 20.80 20.32 25.76
N PRO A 1077 21.07 19.81 26.97
CA PRO A 1077 21.39 18.39 27.12
C PRO A 1077 20.20 17.56 26.66
N GLN A 1078 20.46 16.53 25.84
CA GLN A 1078 19.45 15.54 25.44
C GLN A 1078 18.93 14.76 26.65
#